data_AF-A0A5N6RLY1-F1
#
_entry.id   AF-A0A5N6RLY1-F1
#
_cell.length_a   1.000
_cell.length_b   1.000
_cell.length_c   1.000
_cell.angle_alpha   90.00
_cell.angle_beta   90.00
_cell.angle_gamma   90.00
#
_symmetry.space_group_name_H-M   'P 1'
#
loop_
_entity.id
_entity.type
_entity.pdbx_description
1 polymer ?
#
loop_
_entity_poly.entity_id
_entity_poly.type
_entity_poly.pdbx_seq_one_letter_code
_entity_poly.pdbx_strand_id
1 'polypeptide(L)'
;MDMNHEEGITLLSPLVLQQVYATACVKLAVSHRDDSSLGIPEHKMDDQQPHVLIWPFPAQGHIKPMVGLTALLCDAGLHVTFLNTDHNHRRLTYLQSLSTHFPTLHLESISDGLPADHPRTLPFLPQLISSIKSVTKPLFRQLLADSTRNSVCPVTCVIADGIMSFAIDVAKELGIRVIAFRTFSACCLWSYFCLPNLVQEGQLPVNDEDMDLMVAGVPGMEGLLRRRDLPGICRRQPDDLIFQLFVMETQAMTRASALILNTYDDLEAPILSHLAPLFSKIYTIGPLNALMRSRIGDTVSRSFSSFSNLWEVDRSCMTWLDSQPLGSVVYVSFGSLAIMTRGFAMELWHGLVNSGKRFLWAIRRDAILPGAEGGQVIPVELQEGTKDRGLLVDWAPQEDVLAHPSTGGFLTHSGWNSTLESIVAGVPMVCWPQIGDQQINSRWVSEVWRIGLDMKDTCDRSTVETMIKTLMKDGREEIMMSMDRIAKLAHDCVSQGSTEKLKMNREPHVLILPFPSQGHIRSLLSLAALLCHAGIHVTFLNIDCYHRRLTHLQALSAHFPTLHLESINDGLPADHPLGPINRVPEIVSSVMSVTKPLFCELLGDLSRKPERPITCVIADGIMSFAIDFAKQLGIRAISFRGFPAACLWSFFCLPKLIEEGHVPVCGGECLTKIFFTNILFSLYLTWSQRFVQDFHPTQAYPVWRAFCDAEIYPAFSGNHSTIPSIN
;
A
#
# COMPACT_ATOMS: atom_id res chain seq x y z
N MET A 1 -23.50 20.61 -41.18
CA MET A 1 -24.45 19.51 -40.94
C MET A 1 -23.58 18.28 -40.72
N ASP A 2 -22.98 18.16 -39.55
CA ASP A 2 -23.55 17.69 -38.26
C ASP A 2 -23.08 16.24 -38.07
N MET A 3 -22.07 16.04 -37.21
CA MET A 3 -22.17 15.59 -35.82
C MET A 3 -22.47 14.09 -35.69
N ASN A 4 -21.51 13.29 -35.23
CA ASN A 4 -21.58 12.67 -33.90
C ASN A 4 -20.35 11.78 -33.60
N HIS A 5 -19.79 12.03 -32.42
CA HIS A 5 -18.78 11.26 -31.70
C HIS A 5 -19.40 10.00 -31.07
N GLU A 6 -18.66 8.89 -31.06
CA GLU A 6 -18.82 7.81 -30.07
C GLU A 6 -17.42 7.41 -29.55
N GLU A 7 -17.19 7.67 -28.26
CA GLU A 7 -15.99 7.34 -27.49
C GLU A 7 -16.11 5.93 -26.88
N GLY A 8 -15.08 5.10 -27.09
CA GLY A 8 -14.99 3.74 -26.56
C GLY A 8 -14.24 3.67 -25.22
N ILE A 9 -14.86 3.01 -24.24
CA ILE A 9 -14.35 2.78 -22.88
C ILE A 9 -13.43 1.54 -22.86
N THR A 10 -12.24 1.65 -22.24
CA THR A 10 -11.15 0.64 -22.25
C THR A 10 -10.77 0.22 -20.81
N LEU A 11 -10.55 -1.08 -20.53
CA LEU A 11 -10.27 -1.63 -19.19
C LEU A 11 -8.79 -1.96 -18.91
N LEU A 12 -8.35 -1.70 -17.67
CA LEU A 12 -6.98 -1.67 -17.10
C LEU A 12 -6.58 -2.99 -16.39
N SER A 13 -5.28 -3.30 -16.17
CA SER A 13 -4.90 -4.49 -15.34
C SER A 13 -5.25 -4.32 -13.85
N PRO A 14 -5.31 -5.42 -13.07
CA PRO A 14 -5.62 -5.38 -11.63
C PRO A 14 -4.69 -4.51 -10.79
N LEU A 15 -3.40 -4.42 -11.14
CA LEU A 15 -2.39 -3.68 -10.35
C LEU A 15 -2.48 -2.16 -10.61
N VAL A 16 -2.76 -1.78 -11.85
CA VAL A 16 -2.97 -0.37 -12.22
C VAL A 16 -4.35 0.10 -11.81
N LEU A 17 -5.36 -0.78 -11.87
CA LEU A 17 -6.63 -0.56 -11.17
C LEU A 17 -6.36 -0.28 -9.71
N GLN A 18 -5.48 -0.99 -9.01
CA GLN A 18 -5.23 -0.78 -7.60
C GLN A 18 -4.56 0.56 -7.27
N GLN A 19 -3.68 1.10 -8.11
CA GLN A 19 -3.06 2.42 -7.88
C GLN A 19 -3.94 3.58 -8.36
N VAL A 20 -4.59 3.45 -9.51
CA VAL A 20 -5.64 4.39 -9.94
C VAL A 20 -6.79 4.36 -8.94
N TYR A 21 -7.15 3.19 -8.41
CA TYR A 21 -8.08 2.99 -7.29
C TYR A 21 -7.49 3.47 -5.98
N ALA A 22 -6.18 3.45 -5.74
CA ALA A 22 -5.59 3.99 -4.52
C ALA A 22 -5.62 5.52 -4.58
N THR A 23 -5.24 6.16 -5.69
CA THR A 23 -5.40 7.61 -5.89
C THR A 23 -6.89 7.99 -5.92
N ALA A 24 -7.75 7.21 -6.57
CA ALA A 24 -9.19 7.41 -6.57
C ALA A 24 -9.81 7.09 -5.20
N CYS A 25 -9.26 6.18 -4.41
CA CYS A 25 -9.69 5.89 -3.05
C CYS A 25 -9.18 6.90 -2.07
N VAL A 26 -8.00 7.50 -2.30
CA VAL A 26 -7.55 8.67 -1.57
C VAL A 26 -8.50 9.81 -1.89
N LYS A 27 -8.85 10.03 -3.17
CA LYS A 27 -9.90 10.97 -3.58
C LYS A 27 -11.24 10.65 -2.89
N LEU A 28 -11.72 9.40 -2.93
CA LEU A 28 -12.97 8.99 -2.29
C LEU A 28 -12.91 9.09 -0.77
N ALA A 29 -11.78 8.74 -0.13
CA ALA A 29 -11.59 8.85 1.32
C ALA A 29 -11.53 10.31 1.76
N VAL A 30 -10.98 11.19 0.93
CA VAL A 30 -11.02 12.64 1.09
C VAL A 30 -12.43 13.20 0.86
N SER A 31 -13.23 12.56 -0.01
CA SER A 31 -14.57 13.02 -0.41
C SER A 31 -15.72 12.48 0.45
N HIS A 32 -15.56 11.32 1.11
CA HIS A 32 -16.57 10.70 1.96
C HIS A 32 -16.40 11.09 3.45
N ARG A 33 -17.51 11.49 4.07
CA ARG A 33 -17.62 11.63 5.54
C ARG A 33 -17.72 10.23 6.16
N ASP A 34 -16.98 9.99 7.25
CA ASP A 34 -17.17 8.80 8.08
C ASP A 34 -18.49 8.96 8.84
N ASP A 35 -19.54 8.30 8.35
CA ASP A 35 -20.89 8.33 8.91
C ASP A 35 -21.02 7.33 10.06
N SER A 36 -20.18 7.48 11.10
CA SER A 36 -20.35 6.74 12.35
C SER A 36 -19.47 7.32 13.45
N SER A 37 -20.03 8.24 14.24
CA SER A 37 -19.78 8.54 15.66
C SER A 37 -19.80 10.06 15.90
N LEU A 38 -20.52 10.46 16.95
CA LEU A 38 -20.83 11.83 17.40
C LEU A 38 -22.13 12.39 16.82
N GLY A 39 -23.22 12.20 17.58
CA GLY A 39 -24.50 12.86 17.36
C GLY A 39 -24.42 14.37 17.56
N ILE A 40 -23.95 15.06 16.53
CA ILE A 40 -24.00 16.52 16.39
C ILE A 40 -25.13 16.84 15.38
N PRO A 41 -25.97 17.87 15.62
CA PRO A 41 -27.16 18.10 14.80
C PRO A 41 -26.80 18.34 13.34
N GLU A 42 -27.59 17.72 12.45
CA GLU A 42 -27.53 17.90 10.99
C GLU A 42 -27.74 19.37 10.62
N HIS A 43 -26.65 20.11 10.44
CA HIS A 43 -26.65 21.22 9.48
C HIS A 43 -26.36 20.62 8.09
N LYS A 44 -27.39 20.58 7.25
CA LYS A 44 -27.29 20.34 5.81
C LYS A 44 -26.19 21.23 5.21
N MET A 45 -25.12 20.63 4.72
CA MET A 45 -24.25 21.21 3.70
C MET A 45 -24.31 20.30 2.47
N ASP A 46 -25.13 20.70 1.50
CA ASP A 46 -25.15 20.20 0.13
C ASP A 46 -23.86 20.68 -0.58
N ASP A 47 -23.25 19.83 -1.42
CA ASP A 47 -22.36 20.23 -2.54
C ASP A 47 -20.99 20.91 -2.29
N GLN A 48 -20.34 20.78 -1.12
CA GLN A 48 -18.99 21.34 -0.93
C GLN A 48 -17.87 20.48 -1.56
N GLN A 49 -17.09 21.08 -2.46
CA GLN A 49 -15.93 20.46 -3.11
C GLN A 49 -14.85 20.06 -2.07
N PRO A 50 -14.31 18.83 -2.11
CA PRO A 50 -13.31 18.39 -1.14
C PRO A 50 -12.00 19.20 -1.23
N HIS A 51 -11.48 19.61 -0.08
CA HIS A 51 -10.26 20.42 0.04
C HIS A 51 -9.24 19.74 0.97
N VAL A 52 -8.10 19.37 0.40
CA VAL A 52 -7.00 18.69 1.09
C VAL A 52 -5.93 19.68 1.50
N LEU A 53 -5.57 19.73 2.78
CA LEU A 53 -4.34 20.36 3.23
C LEU A 53 -3.22 19.32 3.34
N ILE A 54 -2.09 19.57 2.70
CA ILE A 54 -0.92 18.69 2.73
C ILE A 54 0.17 19.35 3.59
N TRP A 55 0.66 18.62 4.59
CA TRP A 55 1.65 19.12 5.55
C TRP A 55 2.87 18.18 5.66
N PRO A 56 3.98 18.48 4.95
CA PRO A 56 5.21 17.70 5.00
C PRO A 56 6.07 18.02 6.22
N PHE A 57 6.91 17.06 6.64
CA PHE A 57 8.07 17.38 7.46
C PHE A 57 9.03 18.26 6.63
N PRO A 58 9.62 19.33 7.20
CA PRO A 58 10.36 20.35 6.44
C PRO A 58 11.77 19.92 5.99
N ALA A 59 11.90 18.72 5.44
CA ALA A 59 13.12 18.21 4.81
C ALA A 59 12.85 17.73 3.37
N GLN A 60 13.84 17.88 2.49
CA GLN A 60 13.75 17.56 1.07
C GLN A 60 13.18 16.16 0.79
N GLY A 61 13.65 15.13 1.51
CA GLY A 61 13.21 13.75 1.34
C GLY A 61 11.73 13.52 1.67
N HIS A 62 11.10 14.45 2.40
CA HIS A 62 9.69 14.40 2.76
C HIS A 62 8.84 15.28 1.84
N ILE A 63 9.32 16.49 1.53
CA ILE A 63 8.65 17.44 0.64
C ILE A 63 8.48 16.83 -0.76
N LYS A 64 9.54 16.24 -1.33
CA LYS A 64 9.52 15.69 -2.70
C LYS A 64 8.37 14.71 -2.98
N PRO A 65 8.21 13.60 -2.23
CA PRO A 65 7.10 12.68 -2.47
C PRO A 65 5.73 13.31 -2.20
N MET A 66 5.60 14.23 -1.22
CA MET A 66 4.33 14.90 -0.94
C MET A 66 3.94 15.91 -2.03
N VAL A 67 4.90 16.56 -2.67
CA VAL A 67 4.67 17.34 -3.89
C VAL A 67 4.21 16.44 -5.04
N GLY A 68 4.81 15.26 -5.21
CA GLY A 68 4.36 14.27 -6.20
C GLY A 68 2.90 13.85 -5.98
N LEU A 69 2.51 13.61 -4.74
CA LEU A 69 1.10 13.34 -4.39
C LEU A 69 0.20 14.55 -4.66
N THR A 70 0.66 15.76 -4.34
CA THR A 70 -0.07 17.02 -4.61
C THR A 70 -0.43 17.14 -6.07
N ALA A 71 0.53 16.88 -6.96
CA ALA A 71 0.34 16.91 -8.40
C ALA A 71 -0.77 15.94 -8.86
N LEU A 72 -0.75 14.71 -8.36
CA LEU A 72 -1.75 13.68 -8.68
C LEU A 72 -3.14 14.01 -8.15
N LEU A 73 -3.24 14.65 -6.98
CA LEU A 73 -4.52 15.07 -6.41
C LEU A 73 -5.11 16.27 -7.17
N CYS A 74 -4.26 17.22 -7.58
CA CYS A 74 -4.69 18.35 -8.41
C CYS A 74 -5.13 17.89 -9.81
N ASP A 75 -4.39 16.97 -10.44
CA ASP A 75 -4.77 16.30 -11.70
C ASP A 75 -6.15 15.60 -11.57
N ALA A 76 -6.43 15.03 -10.41
CA ALA A 76 -7.72 14.42 -10.11
C ALA A 76 -8.85 15.42 -9.81
N GLY A 77 -8.60 16.73 -9.90
CA GLY A 77 -9.60 17.80 -9.73
C GLY A 77 -9.89 18.19 -8.27
N LEU A 78 -9.03 17.83 -7.32
CA LEU A 78 -9.18 18.24 -5.93
C LEU A 78 -8.62 19.63 -5.67
N HIS A 79 -9.22 20.34 -4.69
CA HIS A 79 -8.59 21.51 -4.11
C HIS A 79 -7.52 21.06 -3.15
N VAL A 80 -6.32 21.64 -3.30
CA VAL A 80 -5.17 21.27 -2.48
C VAL A 80 -4.50 22.53 -1.96
N THR A 81 -4.36 22.65 -0.64
CA THR A 81 -3.43 23.59 -0.01
C THR A 81 -2.17 22.83 0.37
N PHE A 82 -1.06 23.13 -0.29
CA PHE A 82 0.25 22.61 0.11
C PHE A 82 0.91 23.60 1.07
N LEU A 83 1.01 23.21 2.34
CA LEU A 83 1.56 24.05 3.40
C LEU A 83 3.06 23.80 3.55
N ASN A 84 3.86 24.86 3.58
CA ASN A 84 5.30 24.81 3.80
C ASN A 84 5.70 25.57 5.06
N THR A 85 6.93 25.38 5.55
CA THR A 85 7.50 26.34 6.51
C THR A 85 7.89 27.63 5.80
N ASP A 86 7.86 28.78 6.48
CA ASP A 86 8.29 30.07 5.91
C ASP A 86 9.74 30.02 5.39
N HIS A 87 10.59 29.20 6.02
CA HIS A 87 11.96 28.97 5.57
C HIS A 87 12.00 28.26 4.21
N ASN A 88 11.27 27.14 4.08
CA ASN A 88 11.26 26.39 2.82
C ASN A 88 10.51 27.12 1.73
N HIS A 89 9.36 27.74 2.04
CA HIS A 89 8.52 28.45 1.07
C HIS A 89 9.30 29.52 0.30
N ARG A 90 10.20 30.27 0.98
CA ARG A 90 11.06 31.30 0.36
C ARG A 90 12.14 30.73 -0.58
N ARG A 91 12.50 29.45 -0.44
CA ARG A 91 13.50 28.78 -1.28
C ARG A 91 12.91 28.16 -2.54
N LEU A 92 11.58 28.07 -2.64
CA LEU A 92 10.91 27.46 -3.78
C LEU A 92 10.82 28.50 -4.90
N THR A 93 11.64 28.33 -5.93
CA THR A 93 11.82 29.31 -7.02
C THR A 93 10.77 29.22 -8.14
N TYR A 94 9.81 28.29 -8.06
CA TYR A 94 8.88 27.97 -9.15
C TYR A 94 7.38 28.01 -8.79
N LEU A 95 7.04 28.64 -7.66
CA LEU A 95 5.66 28.75 -7.14
C LEU A 95 4.63 29.16 -8.20
N GLN A 96 4.96 30.18 -9.00
CA GLN A 96 4.03 30.77 -9.99
C GLN A 96 3.70 29.82 -11.15
N SER A 97 4.64 28.97 -11.57
CA SER A 97 4.45 28.05 -12.71
C SER A 97 3.46 26.92 -12.40
N LEU A 98 3.38 26.50 -11.13
CA LEU A 98 2.47 25.45 -10.69
C LEU A 98 1.02 25.95 -10.58
N SER A 99 0.83 27.14 -10.01
CA SER A 99 -0.51 27.73 -9.89
C SER A 99 -1.17 28.02 -11.24
N THR A 100 -0.39 28.29 -12.30
CA THR A 100 -0.94 28.42 -13.66
C THR A 100 -1.42 27.09 -14.24
N HIS A 101 -0.80 25.97 -13.86
CA HIS A 101 -1.17 24.64 -14.37
C HIS A 101 -2.30 24.01 -13.54
N PHE A 102 -2.34 24.28 -12.25
CA PHE A 102 -3.37 23.79 -11.33
C PHE A 102 -4.02 24.96 -10.59
N PRO A 103 -5.14 25.50 -11.11
CA PRO A 103 -5.88 26.59 -10.45
C PRO A 103 -6.42 26.21 -9.06
N THR A 104 -6.55 24.92 -8.78
CA THR A 104 -7.02 24.37 -7.50
C THR A 104 -5.90 24.17 -6.47
N LEU A 105 -4.65 24.49 -6.82
CA LEU A 105 -3.48 24.40 -5.94
C LEU A 105 -3.20 25.75 -5.27
N HIS A 106 -3.30 25.77 -3.95
CA HIS A 106 -2.91 26.88 -3.10
C HIS A 106 -1.61 26.54 -2.37
N LEU A 107 -0.69 27.49 -2.32
CA LEU A 107 0.60 27.33 -1.66
C LEU A 107 0.63 28.29 -0.48
N GLU A 108 0.70 27.75 0.73
CA GLU A 108 0.72 28.53 1.96
C GLU A 108 2.02 28.30 2.73
N SER A 109 2.29 29.19 3.67
CA SER A 109 3.41 29.04 4.59
C SER A 109 3.01 29.26 6.04
N ILE A 110 3.74 28.62 6.93
CA ILE A 110 3.60 28.74 8.39
C ILE A 110 4.97 28.84 9.04
N SER A 111 5.07 29.58 10.13
CA SER A 111 6.32 29.69 10.87
C SER A 111 6.72 28.36 11.50
N ASP A 112 7.98 27.97 11.31
CA ASP A 112 8.63 26.87 12.05
C ASP A 112 9.18 27.33 13.42
N GLY A 113 9.00 28.61 13.76
CA GLY A 113 9.45 29.25 15.01
C GLY A 113 10.95 29.53 15.09
N LEU A 114 11.73 29.19 14.05
CA LEU A 114 13.18 29.40 14.04
C LEU A 114 13.56 30.62 13.17
N PRO A 115 14.63 31.38 13.52
CA PRO A 115 15.13 32.51 12.73
C PRO A 115 15.45 32.13 11.27
N ALA A 116 15.41 33.09 10.35
CA ALA A 116 15.59 32.82 8.91
C ALA A 116 16.96 32.22 8.55
N ASP A 117 18.00 32.63 9.27
CA ASP A 117 19.41 32.25 9.12
C ASP A 117 19.78 30.95 9.85
N HIS A 118 18.88 30.40 10.67
CA HIS A 118 19.15 29.17 11.40
C HIS A 118 19.30 27.96 10.43
N PRO A 119 20.33 27.11 10.58
CA PRO A 119 20.47 25.92 9.74
C PRO A 119 19.38 24.89 10.02
N ARG A 120 18.78 24.31 8.96
CA ARG A 120 17.82 23.19 9.04
C ARG A 120 18.50 21.85 8.69
N THR A 121 19.67 21.60 9.27
CA THR A 121 20.47 20.38 9.05
C THR A 121 20.33 19.39 10.22
N LEU A 122 20.82 18.15 10.05
CA LEU A 122 20.66 17.06 11.04
C LEU A 122 21.08 17.42 12.47
N PRO A 123 22.19 18.13 12.73
CA PRO A 123 22.58 18.47 14.11
C PRO A 123 21.56 19.36 14.83
N PHE A 124 20.74 20.10 14.07
CA PHE A 124 19.78 21.07 14.58
C PHE A 124 18.32 20.56 14.56
N LEU A 125 18.10 19.32 14.11
CA LEU A 125 16.78 18.68 14.11
C LEU A 125 16.06 18.75 15.47
N PRO A 126 16.73 18.55 16.63
CA PRO A 126 16.05 18.61 17.93
C PRO A 126 15.42 19.99 18.22
N GLN A 127 16.12 21.06 17.85
CA GLN A 127 15.64 22.44 18.03
C GLN A 127 14.47 22.74 17.10
N LEU A 128 14.56 22.30 15.84
CA LEU A 128 13.47 22.40 14.88
C LEU A 128 12.20 21.69 15.38
N ILE A 129 12.33 20.47 15.90
CA ILE A 129 11.19 19.70 16.39
C ILE A 129 10.57 20.35 17.63
N SER A 130 11.38 20.82 18.57
CA SER A 130 10.90 21.57 19.74
C SER A 130 10.16 22.85 19.33
N SER A 131 10.72 23.59 18.38
CA SER A 131 10.13 24.82 17.84
C SER A 131 8.80 24.54 17.11
N ILE A 132 8.74 23.50 16.28
CA ILE A 132 7.51 23.04 15.63
C ILE A 132 6.42 22.72 16.66
N LYS A 133 6.77 21.99 17.72
CA LYS A 133 5.81 21.60 18.77
C LYS A 133 5.27 22.80 19.55
N SER A 134 6.11 23.81 19.80
CA SER A 134 5.74 24.98 20.62
C SER A 134 5.13 26.13 19.82
N VAL A 135 5.55 26.35 18.58
CA VAL A 135 5.16 27.49 17.74
C VAL A 135 4.25 27.05 16.60
N THR A 136 4.65 26.05 15.81
CA THR A 136 3.88 25.65 14.62
C THR A 136 2.55 24.98 15.00
N LYS A 137 2.52 24.14 16.05
CA LYS A 137 1.28 23.48 16.52
C LYS A 137 0.12 24.46 16.80
N PRO A 138 0.27 25.51 17.64
CA PRO A 138 -0.82 26.45 17.88
C PRO A 138 -1.22 27.24 16.63
N LEU A 139 -0.24 27.65 15.79
CA LEU A 139 -0.53 28.34 14.53
C LEU A 139 -1.30 27.44 13.55
N PHE A 140 -0.95 26.16 13.47
CA PHE A 140 -1.61 25.17 12.61
C PHE A 140 -3.06 24.92 13.07
N ARG A 141 -3.28 24.87 14.39
CA ARG A 141 -4.63 24.79 14.96
C ARG A 141 -5.46 26.01 14.58
N GLN A 142 -4.88 27.20 14.68
CA GLN A 142 -5.58 28.42 14.27
C GLN A 142 -5.91 28.41 12.78
N LEU A 143 -4.96 28.03 11.92
CA LEU A 143 -5.16 27.94 10.47
C LEU A 143 -6.34 27.00 10.11
N LEU A 144 -6.40 25.81 10.69
CA LEU A 144 -7.51 24.88 10.45
C LEU A 144 -8.84 25.37 11.05
N ALA A 145 -8.82 26.00 12.23
CA ALA A 145 -10.00 26.57 12.85
C ALA A 145 -10.57 27.75 12.03
N ASP A 146 -9.71 28.61 11.49
CA ASP A 146 -10.10 29.72 10.63
C ASP A 146 -10.63 29.21 9.28
N SER A 147 -10.00 28.18 8.71
CA SER A 147 -10.49 27.53 7.49
C SER A 147 -11.91 26.96 7.67
N THR A 148 -12.17 26.27 8.77
CA THR A 148 -13.50 25.67 9.04
C THR A 148 -14.59 26.70 9.34
N ARG A 149 -14.25 27.87 9.90
CA ARG A 149 -15.23 28.90 10.28
C ARG A 149 -15.47 29.96 9.21
N ASN A 150 -14.44 30.34 8.48
CA ASN A 150 -14.44 31.57 7.67
C ASN A 150 -14.20 31.34 6.18
N SER A 151 -13.82 30.13 5.75
CA SER A 151 -13.54 29.83 4.33
C SER A 151 -14.79 29.42 3.57
N VAL A 152 -14.89 29.87 2.32
CA VAL A 152 -15.89 29.38 1.34
C VAL A 152 -15.59 27.92 0.95
N CYS A 153 -14.33 27.52 0.99
CA CYS A 153 -13.84 26.16 0.74
C CYS A 153 -13.03 25.67 1.96
N PRO A 154 -13.71 25.19 3.02
CA PRO A 154 -13.05 24.75 4.25
C PRO A 154 -12.22 23.48 4.01
N VAL A 155 -11.10 23.33 4.71
CA VAL A 155 -10.29 22.10 4.66
C VAL A 155 -11.12 20.93 5.20
N THR A 156 -11.32 19.91 4.36
CA THR A 156 -12.09 18.70 4.70
C THR A 156 -11.19 17.52 5.06
N CYS A 157 -9.93 17.52 4.62
CA CYS A 157 -8.97 16.49 4.94
C CYS A 157 -7.55 17.05 5.09
N VAL A 158 -6.78 16.51 6.03
CA VAL A 158 -5.35 16.75 6.18
C VAL A 158 -4.58 15.50 5.77
N ILE A 159 -3.59 15.65 4.88
CA ILE A 159 -2.55 14.63 4.65
C ILE A 159 -1.27 15.13 5.32
N ALA A 160 -0.94 14.56 6.47
CA ALA A 160 0.21 14.97 7.25
C ALA A 160 1.33 13.94 7.13
N ASP A 161 2.59 14.38 7.19
CA ASP A 161 3.71 13.49 7.38
C ASP A 161 3.55 12.70 8.69
N GLY A 162 3.76 11.39 8.64
CA GLY A 162 3.63 10.50 9.80
C GLY A 162 4.52 10.88 11.00
N ILE A 163 5.63 11.61 10.81
CA ILE A 163 6.47 12.09 11.93
C ILE A 163 5.96 13.39 12.57
N MET A 164 4.90 13.98 12.00
CA MET A 164 4.32 15.25 12.45
C MET A 164 3.01 14.99 13.19
N SER A 165 3.04 14.14 14.23
CA SER A 165 1.82 13.67 14.89
C SER A 165 0.94 14.77 15.48
N PHE A 166 1.51 15.94 15.79
CA PHE A 166 0.70 17.07 16.24
C PHE A 166 -0.35 17.50 15.20
N ALA A 167 -0.07 17.37 13.90
CA ALA A 167 -1.01 17.71 12.85
C ALA A 167 -2.16 16.70 12.82
N ILE A 168 -1.87 15.42 13.10
CA ILE A 168 -2.86 14.35 13.28
C ILE A 168 -3.78 14.68 14.46
N ASP A 169 -3.19 15.06 15.60
CA ASP A 169 -3.94 15.37 16.82
C ASP A 169 -4.82 16.62 16.63
N VAL A 170 -4.27 17.69 16.06
CA VAL A 170 -5.01 18.94 15.82
C VAL A 170 -6.14 18.75 14.82
N ALA A 171 -5.92 18.02 13.72
CA ALA A 171 -6.98 17.75 12.75
C ALA A 171 -8.14 16.97 13.41
N LYS A 172 -7.83 15.96 14.23
CA LYS A 172 -8.82 15.21 14.99
C LYS A 172 -9.59 16.04 16.00
N GLU A 173 -8.90 16.90 16.77
CA GLU A 173 -9.54 17.81 17.73
C GLU A 173 -10.59 18.71 17.05
N LEU A 174 -10.37 19.07 15.78
CA LEU A 174 -11.26 19.90 14.97
C LEU A 174 -12.27 19.10 14.14
N GLY A 175 -12.32 17.77 14.29
CA GLY A 175 -13.21 16.90 13.51
C GLY A 175 -12.85 16.79 12.02
N ILE A 176 -11.63 17.16 11.64
CA ILE A 176 -11.13 17.06 10.27
C ILE A 176 -10.48 15.69 10.06
N ARG A 177 -10.83 15.03 8.96
CA ARG A 177 -10.23 13.72 8.60
C ARG A 177 -8.74 13.89 8.38
N VAL A 178 -7.93 12.98 8.93
CA VAL A 178 -6.48 13.01 8.73
C VAL A 178 -5.95 11.67 8.23
N ILE A 179 -5.12 11.73 7.18
CA ILE A 179 -4.42 10.60 6.60
C ILE A 179 -2.93 10.82 6.84
N ALA A 180 -2.23 9.81 7.36
CA ALA A 180 -0.79 9.87 7.51
C ALA A 180 -0.12 9.48 6.20
N PHE A 181 0.89 10.23 5.77
CA PHE A 181 1.80 9.82 4.71
C PHE A 181 3.17 9.56 5.32
N ARG A 182 3.65 8.30 5.25
CA ARG A 182 5.04 7.97 5.57
C ARG A 182 5.89 7.89 4.31
N THR A 183 7.03 8.58 4.34
CA THR A 183 8.00 8.65 3.25
C THR A 183 9.14 7.63 3.37
N PHE A 184 9.01 6.69 4.31
CA PHE A 184 9.85 5.51 4.45
C PHE A 184 9.30 4.35 3.60
N SER A 185 10.13 3.34 3.38
CA SER A 185 9.69 2.00 2.95
C SER A 185 8.76 1.35 3.97
N ALA A 186 7.90 0.43 3.52
CA ALA A 186 7.07 -0.36 4.41
C ALA A 186 7.95 -1.21 5.35
N CYS A 187 9.06 -1.76 4.83
CA CYS A 187 10.02 -2.52 5.61
C CYS A 187 10.63 -1.72 6.77
N CYS A 188 11.09 -0.50 6.50
CA CYS A 188 11.59 0.36 7.56
C CYS A 188 10.48 0.72 8.55
N LEU A 189 9.31 1.14 8.09
CA LEU A 189 8.20 1.51 8.98
C LEU A 189 7.83 0.38 9.96
N TRP A 190 7.75 -0.86 9.47
CA TRP A 190 7.45 -2.02 10.31
C TRP A 190 8.50 -2.22 11.41
N SER A 191 9.79 -2.11 11.08
CA SER A 191 10.85 -2.20 12.09
C SER A 191 10.73 -1.16 13.21
N TYR A 192 10.27 0.06 12.88
CA TYR A 192 10.04 1.13 13.86
C TYR A 192 8.89 0.80 14.81
N PHE A 193 7.84 0.13 14.32
CA PHE A 193 6.75 -0.39 15.15
C PHE A 193 7.20 -1.51 16.11
N CYS A 194 8.23 -2.28 15.74
CA CYS A 194 8.78 -3.34 16.57
C CYS A 194 9.76 -2.86 17.65
N LEU A 195 10.31 -1.64 17.55
CA LEU A 195 11.32 -1.14 18.50
C LEU A 195 10.91 -1.21 19.98
N PRO A 196 9.67 -0.88 20.39
CA PRO A 196 9.24 -1.03 21.78
C PRO A 196 9.41 -2.46 22.31
N ASN A 197 9.10 -3.46 21.50
CA ASN A 197 9.25 -4.87 21.88
C ASN A 197 10.74 -5.23 21.99
N LEU A 198 11.58 -4.75 21.08
CA LEU A 198 13.02 -4.97 21.15
C LEU A 198 13.65 -4.34 22.41
N VAL A 199 13.12 -3.22 22.91
CA VAL A 199 13.52 -2.64 24.21
C VAL A 199 13.08 -3.56 25.35
N GLN A 200 11.82 -4.02 25.35
CA GLN A 200 11.29 -4.90 26.40
C GLN A 200 12.03 -6.23 26.50
N GLU A 201 12.46 -6.77 25.36
CA GLU A 201 13.24 -8.02 25.27
C GLU A 201 14.73 -7.82 25.56
N GLY A 202 15.17 -6.59 25.87
CA GLY A 202 16.57 -6.29 26.19
C GLY A 202 17.51 -6.39 24.98
N GLN A 203 16.98 -6.31 23.76
CA GLN A 203 17.79 -6.31 22.53
C GLN A 203 18.32 -4.92 22.16
N LEU A 204 17.76 -3.86 22.75
CA LEU A 204 18.20 -2.47 22.60
C LEU A 204 18.65 -1.89 23.94
N PRO A 205 19.70 -1.04 23.96
CA PRO A 205 20.47 -0.56 22.81
C PRO A 205 21.40 -1.63 22.21
N VAL A 206 21.73 -1.47 20.93
CA VAL A 206 22.72 -2.32 20.25
C VAL A 206 24.13 -1.90 20.67
N ASN A 207 24.91 -2.86 21.19
CA ASN A 207 26.34 -2.69 21.46
C ASN A 207 27.18 -3.01 20.21
N ASP A 208 28.38 -2.43 20.12
CA ASP A 208 29.29 -2.63 18.98
C ASP A 208 29.72 -4.09 18.80
N GLU A 209 29.84 -4.85 19.89
CA GLU A 209 30.22 -6.28 19.87
C GLU A 209 29.10 -7.18 19.29
N ASP A 210 27.85 -6.70 19.33
CA ASP A 210 26.67 -7.48 18.97
C ASP A 210 26.15 -7.18 17.55
N MET A 211 26.85 -6.35 16.78
CA MET A 211 26.37 -5.80 15.51
C MET A 211 25.93 -6.86 14.48
N ASP A 212 26.57 -8.03 14.47
CA ASP A 212 26.25 -9.13 13.54
C ASP A 212 25.27 -10.16 14.09
N LEU A 213 24.81 -10.01 15.33
CA LEU A 213 23.75 -10.86 15.87
C LEU A 213 22.44 -10.60 15.12
N MET A 214 21.70 -11.68 14.85
CA MET A 214 20.38 -11.60 14.27
C MET A 214 19.40 -10.95 15.25
N VAL A 215 18.49 -10.14 14.70
CA VAL A 215 17.39 -9.54 15.47
C VAL A 215 16.25 -10.55 15.56
N ALA A 216 15.81 -10.84 16.78
CA ALA A 216 14.55 -11.53 17.02
C ALA A 216 13.43 -10.49 17.23
N GLY A 217 12.16 -10.86 17.07
CA GLY A 217 11.06 -9.95 17.43
C GLY A 217 10.69 -8.88 16.40
N VAL A 218 11.14 -9.04 15.13
CA VAL A 218 10.63 -8.26 13.97
C VAL A 218 9.94 -9.23 13.01
N PRO A 219 8.62 -9.50 13.17
CA PRO A 219 7.91 -10.47 12.37
C PRO A 219 7.99 -10.23 10.87
N GLY A 220 8.20 -11.28 10.08
CA GLY A 220 8.39 -11.18 8.63
C GLY A 220 9.80 -10.74 8.20
N MET A 221 10.71 -10.55 9.16
CA MET A 221 12.12 -10.21 8.92
C MET A 221 13.09 -11.05 9.76
N GLU A 222 12.61 -12.15 10.37
CA GLU A 222 13.44 -13.07 11.11
C GLU A 222 14.51 -13.71 10.22
N GLY A 223 15.74 -13.75 10.71
CA GLY A 223 16.89 -14.26 9.94
C GLY A 223 17.37 -13.36 8.80
N LEU A 224 16.69 -12.22 8.55
CA LEU A 224 17.11 -11.23 7.55
C LEU A 224 17.92 -10.09 8.20
N LEU A 225 17.38 -9.50 9.27
CA LEU A 225 17.97 -8.35 9.94
C LEU A 225 18.97 -8.77 11.01
N ARG A 226 20.16 -8.19 10.94
CA ARG A 226 21.13 -8.14 12.05
C ARG A 226 20.96 -6.84 12.83
N ARG A 227 21.50 -6.79 14.04
CA ARG A 227 21.45 -5.58 14.87
C ARG A 227 22.06 -4.36 14.16
N ARG A 228 23.08 -4.54 13.32
CA ARG A 228 23.65 -3.47 12.49
C ARG A 228 22.68 -2.91 11.44
N ASP A 229 21.75 -3.74 10.96
CA ASP A 229 20.77 -3.37 9.94
C ASP A 229 19.64 -2.50 10.53
N LEU A 230 19.50 -2.46 11.86
CA LEU A 230 18.55 -1.57 12.53
C LEU A 230 18.98 -0.10 12.41
N PRO A 231 18.00 0.84 12.43
CA PRO A 231 18.27 2.28 12.37
C PRO A 231 19.34 2.72 13.38
N GLY A 232 20.14 3.72 13.02
CA GLY A 232 21.22 4.23 13.88
C GLY A 232 20.77 4.62 15.29
N ILE A 233 19.50 5.04 15.46
CA ILE A 233 18.91 5.36 16.77
C ILE A 233 18.87 4.17 17.72
N CYS A 234 18.88 2.93 17.23
CA CYS A 234 18.87 1.71 18.03
C CYS A 234 20.18 1.49 18.81
N ARG A 235 21.21 2.27 18.52
CA ARG A 235 22.47 2.31 19.28
C ARG A 235 22.41 3.30 20.46
N ARG A 236 21.31 4.06 20.59
CA ARG A 236 21.09 5.00 21.69
C ARG A 236 20.26 4.35 22.79
N GLN A 237 20.43 4.86 24.00
CA GLN A 237 19.65 4.39 25.15
C GLN A 237 18.15 4.63 24.93
N PRO A 238 17.25 3.77 25.46
CA PRO A 238 15.80 3.94 25.32
C PRO A 238 15.25 5.25 25.92
N ASP A 239 15.97 5.89 26.82
CA ASP A 239 15.64 7.21 27.39
C ASP A 239 16.20 8.40 26.58
N ASP A 240 16.98 8.14 25.52
CA ASP A 240 17.46 9.17 24.62
C ASP A 240 16.30 9.89 23.91
N LEU A 241 16.36 11.23 23.90
CA LEU A 241 15.30 12.07 23.35
C LEU A 241 14.98 11.76 21.88
N ILE A 242 15.99 11.44 21.07
CA ILE A 242 15.79 11.17 19.64
C ILE A 242 15.23 9.77 19.44
N PHE A 243 15.69 8.78 20.20
CA PHE A 243 15.09 7.45 20.18
C PHE A 243 13.60 7.53 20.54
N GLN A 244 13.26 8.16 21.67
CA GLN A 244 11.88 8.32 22.13
C GLN A 244 11.02 9.06 21.11
N LEU A 245 11.54 10.14 20.54
CA LEU A 245 10.83 10.88 19.49
C LEU A 245 10.41 9.96 18.34
N PHE A 246 11.32 9.19 17.76
CA PHE A 246 10.97 8.32 16.63
C PHE A 246 9.95 7.24 17.00
N VAL A 247 10.09 6.62 18.19
CA VAL A 247 9.15 5.62 18.67
C VAL A 247 7.76 6.23 18.88
N MET A 248 7.69 7.37 19.57
CA MET A 248 6.44 8.07 19.88
C MET A 248 5.71 8.55 18.61
N GLU A 249 6.43 9.19 17.69
CA GLU A 249 5.83 9.70 16.45
C GLU A 249 5.36 8.53 15.55
N THR A 250 6.10 7.42 15.50
CA THR A 250 5.68 6.21 14.77
C THR A 250 4.39 5.63 15.34
N GLN A 251 4.30 5.44 16.66
CA GLN A 251 3.10 4.93 17.30
C GLN A 251 1.91 5.88 17.12
N ALA A 252 2.16 7.18 17.25
CA ALA A 252 1.15 8.21 17.12
C ALA A 252 0.48 8.24 15.74
N MET A 253 1.19 7.84 14.69
CA MET A 253 0.68 7.77 13.33
C MET A 253 -0.55 6.86 13.18
N THR A 254 -0.66 5.81 14.00
CA THR A 254 -1.82 4.88 14.00
C THR A 254 -3.13 5.55 14.36
N ARG A 255 -3.09 6.76 14.92
CA ARG A 255 -4.28 7.57 15.12
C ARG A 255 -4.90 8.03 13.79
N ALA A 256 -4.14 8.16 12.70
CA ALA A 256 -4.72 8.61 11.43
C ALA A 256 -5.80 7.66 10.88
N SER A 257 -6.74 8.19 10.09
CA SER A 257 -7.83 7.42 9.50
C SER A 257 -7.38 6.47 8.38
N ALA A 258 -6.17 6.64 7.86
CA ALA A 258 -5.52 5.78 6.88
C ALA A 258 -4.01 6.09 6.81
N LEU A 259 -3.25 5.19 6.18
CA LEU A 259 -1.83 5.36 5.88
C LEU A 259 -1.60 5.39 4.37
N ILE A 260 -0.78 6.32 3.91
CA ILE A 260 -0.22 6.38 2.56
C ILE A 260 1.26 6.02 2.63
N LEU A 261 1.69 5.15 1.71
CA LEU A 261 3.08 4.77 1.49
C LEU A 261 3.46 5.00 0.03
N ASN A 262 4.64 5.61 -0.19
CA ASN A 262 5.25 5.70 -1.52
C ASN A 262 5.92 4.35 -1.82
N THR A 263 5.14 3.31 -2.08
CA THR A 263 5.59 1.97 -2.45
C THR A 263 4.50 1.30 -3.29
N TYR A 264 4.77 0.11 -3.82
CA TYR A 264 3.80 -0.73 -4.53
C TYR A 264 3.79 -2.14 -3.95
N ASP A 265 2.63 -2.79 -4.01
CA ASP A 265 2.39 -4.07 -3.34
C ASP A 265 3.41 -5.13 -3.74
N ASP A 266 3.72 -5.29 -5.02
CA ASP A 266 4.65 -6.32 -5.49
C ASP A 266 6.09 -6.14 -4.96
N LEU A 267 6.45 -4.95 -4.46
CA LEU A 267 7.76 -4.71 -3.86
C LEU A 267 7.85 -5.16 -2.39
N GLU A 268 6.77 -4.97 -1.62
CA GLU A 268 6.78 -5.06 -0.15
C GLU A 268 5.58 -5.82 0.46
N ALA A 269 4.80 -6.57 -0.33
CA ALA A 269 3.57 -7.27 0.10
C ALA A 269 3.64 -8.04 1.43
N PRO A 270 4.71 -8.82 1.72
CA PRO A 270 4.81 -9.51 3.01
C PRO A 270 4.79 -8.55 4.20
N ILE A 271 5.47 -7.41 4.09
CA ILE A 271 5.53 -6.43 5.18
C ILE A 271 4.25 -5.61 5.28
N LEU A 272 3.64 -5.27 4.14
CA LEU A 272 2.35 -4.58 4.13
C LEU A 272 1.28 -5.36 4.90
N SER A 273 1.34 -6.70 4.85
CA SER A 273 0.45 -7.59 5.62
C SER A 273 0.63 -7.46 7.14
N HIS A 274 1.84 -7.16 7.61
CA HIS A 274 2.13 -6.91 9.04
C HIS A 274 1.68 -5.51 9.49
N LEU A 275 1.67 -4.53 8.58
CA LEU A 275 1.17 -3.18 8.87
C LEU A 275 -0.37 -3.12 8.85
N ALA A 276 -1.02 -3.97 8.05
CA ALA A 276 -2.48 -3.93 7.84
C ALA A 276 -3.33 -3.98 9.13
N PRO A 277 -2.97 -4.73 10.20
CA PRO A 277 -3.72 -4.71 11.46
C PRO A 277 -3.63 -3.38 12.23
N LEU A 278 -2.60 -2.55 11.97
CA LEU A 278 -2.37 -1.30 12.69
C LEU A 278 -3.13 -0.11 12.09
N PHE A 279 -3.63 -0.24 10.85
CA PHE A 279 -4.31 0.81 10.13
C PHE A 279 -5.60 0.29 9.53
N SER A 280 -6.68 1.05 9.64
CA SER A 280 -7.95 0.71 8.98
C SER A 280 -7.81 0.58 7.45
N LYS A 281 -6.88 1.34 6.85
CA LYS A 281 -6.59 1.31 5.41
C LYS A 281 -5.17 1.75 5.11
N ILE A 282 -4.52 1.05 4.18
CA ILE A 282 -3.19 1.37 3.65
C ILE A 282 -3.30 1.62 2.14
N TYR A 283 -2.68 2.70 1.67
CA TYR A 283 -2.60 3.08 0.27
C TYR A 283 -1.15 3.03 -0.21
N THR A 284 -0.86 2.13 -1.14
CA THR A 284 0.43 2.02 -1.82
C THR A 284 0.36 2.76 -3.14
N ILE A 285 0.93 3.97 -3.17
CA ILE A 285 0.79 4.92 -4.31
C ILE A 285 2.12 5.20 -5.01
N GLY A 286 3.13 4.37 -4.78
CA GLY A 286 4.47 4.50 -5.37
C GLY A 286 4.68 3.61 -6.59
N PRO A 287 5.73 3.84 -7.40
CA PRO A 287 6.69 4.93 -7.26
C PRO A 287 6.09 6.27 -7.75
N LEU A 288 5.96 7.24 -6.85
CA LEU A 288 5.27 8.51 -7.12
C LEU A 288 5.93 9.32 -8.25
N ASN A 289 7.24 9.27 -8.36
CA ASN A 289 8.01 9.96 -9.41
C ASN A 289 7.64 9.44 -10.81
N ALA A 290 7.47 8.12 -10.96
CA ALA A 290 7.09 7.50 -12.22
C ALA A 290 5.60 7.69 -12.51
N LEU A 291 4.76 7.54 -11.49
CA LEU A 291 3.31 7.76 -11.60
C LEU A 291 2.99 9.20 -12.02
N MET A 292 3.67 10.18 -11.43
CA MET A 292 3.54 11.59 -11.80
C MET A 292 3.91 11.82 -13.27
N ARG A 293 5.05 11.32 -13.75
CA ARG A 293 5.43 11.47 -15.17
C ARG A 293 4.43 10.85 -16.13
N SER A 294 3.93 9.66 -15.80
CA SER A 294 2.94 8.96 -16.63
C SER A 294 1.60 9.72 -16.71
N ARG A 295 1.16 10.35 -15.61
CA ARG A 295 -0.17 10.95 -15.50
C ARG A 295 -0.27 12.38 -15.99
N ILE A 296 0.66 13.24 -15.58
CA ILE A 296 0.64 14.67 -15.91
C ILE A 296 1.66 15.05 -16.99
N GLY A 297 2.36 14.06 -17.54
CA GLY A 297 3.39 14.24 -18.56
C GLY A 297 4.71 14.79 -18.03
N ASP A 298 5.79 14.54 -18.78
CA ASP A 298 7.16 14.86 -18.35
C ASP A 298 7.40 16.35 -18.10
N THR A 299 6.80 17.24 -18.88
CA THR A 299 7.04 18.69 -18.75
C THR A 299 6.48 19.24 -17.44
N VAL A 300 5.26 18.85 -17.08
CA VAL A 300 4.61 19.28 -15.84
C VAL A 300 5.28 18.60 -14.64
N SER A 301 5.58 17.30 -14.77
CA SER A 301 6.34 16.55 -13.78
C SER A 301 7.69 17.19 -13.48
N ARG A 302 8.47 17.58 -14.50
CA ARG A 302 9.75 18.30 -14.31
C ARG A 302 9.58 19.64 -13.59
N SER A 303 8.46 20.33 -13.80
CA SER A 303 8.13 21.59 -13.10
C SER A 303 7.88 21.34 -11.60
N PHE A 304 7.15 20.28 -11.26
CA PHE A 304 6.98 19.84 -9.87
C PHE A 304 8.26 19.33 -9.22
N SER A 305 9.08 18.55 -9.94
CA SER A 305 10.38 18.12 -9.43
C SER A 305 11.27 19.33 -9.13
N SER A 306 11.26 20.34 -10.01
CA SER A 306 11.97 21.62 -9.79
C SER A 306 11.42 22.39 -8.59
N PHE A 307 10.09 22.45 -8.44
CA PHE A 307 9.45 23.03 -7.26
C PHE A 307 9.85 22.32 -5.97
N SER A 308 9.95 20.98 -6.00
CA SER A 308 10.32 20.22 -4.81
C SER A 308 11.79 20.34 -4.41
N ASN A 309 12.65 20.92 -5.24
CA ASN A 309 14.08 21.06 -4.96
C ASN A 309 14.36 22.29 -4.10
N LEU A 310 14.90 22.07 -2.90
CA LEU A 310 15.40 23.14 -2.02
C LEU A 310 16.79 23.68 -2.44
N TRP A 311 17.37 23.14 -3.52
CA TRP A 311 18.72 23.41 -4.02
C TRP A 311 18.67 23.70 -5.53
N GLU A 312 19.58 24.56 -6.00
CA GLU A 312 19.69 24.93 -7.42
C GLU A 312 20.27 23.76 -8.23
N VAL A 313 19.58 23.35 -9.28
CA VAL A 313 19.95 22.19 -10.10
C VAL A 313 20.98 22.58 -11.16
N ASP A 314 22.13 21.91 -11.16
CA ASP A 314 23.13 22.02 -12.21
C ASP A 314 22.85 21.01 -13.34
N ARG A 315 22.29 21.49 -14.45
CA ARG A 315 22.01 20.66 -15.64
C ARG A 315 23.22 20.49 -16.57
N SER A 316 24.35 21.15 -16.32
CA SER A 316 25.55 21.02 -17.16
C SER A 316 26.10 19.58 -17.17
N CYS A 317 25.82 18.81 -16.12
CA CYS A 317 26.17 17.39 -16.05
C CYS A 317 25.49 16.53 -17.11
N MET A 318 24.33 16.95 -17.63
CA MET A 318 23.64 16.21 -18.69
C MET A 318 24.44 16.23 -19.99
N THR A 319 25.00 17.39 -20.37
CA THR A 319 25.88 17.51 -21.54
C THR A 319 27.15 16.66 -21.39
N TRP A 320 27.68 16.54 -20.17
CA TRP A 320 28.81 15.66 -19.92
C TRP A 320 28.42 14.19 -20.08
N LEU A 321 27.25 13.77 -19.58
CA LEU A 321 26.72 12.41 -19.72
C LEU A 321 26.47 12.02 -21.19
N ASP A 322 25.98 12.95 -22.01
CA ASP A 322 25.77 12.75 -23.46
C ASP A 322 27.06 12.33 -24.18
N SER A 323 28.22 12.79 -23.69
CA SER A 323 29.53 12.47 -24.26
C SER A 323 30.16 11.17 -23.75
N GLN A 324 29.50 10.47 -22.80
CA GLN A 324 30.02 9.22 -22.23
C GLN A 324 29.46 7.97 -22.93
N PRO A 325 30.20 6.85 -22.95
CA PRO A 325 29.67 5.58 -23.43
C PRO A 325 28.48 5.05 -22.61
N LEU A 326 27.63 4.24 -23.25
CA LEU A 326 26.48 3.58 -22.61
C LEU A 326 26.89 2.77 -21.37
N GLY A 327 26.12 2.90 -20.29
CA GLY A 327 26.31 2.15 -19.04
C GLY A 327 27.70 2.26 -18.42
N SER A 328 28.46 3.33 -18.71
CA SER A 328 29.87 3.46 -18.30
C SER A 328 30.10 4.32 -17.06
N VAL A 329 29.10 5.12 -16.66
CA VAL A 329 29.19 6.11 -15.59
C VAL A 329 28.57 5.59 -14.30
N VAL A 330 29.27 5.76 -13.18
CA VAL A 330 28.74 5.61 -11.83
C VAL A 330 28.23 6.97 -11.36
N TYR A 331 26.94 7.09 -11.11
CA TYR A 331 26.40 8.26 -10.42
C TYR A 331 26.61 8.12 -8.90
N VAL A 332 26.99 9.19 -8.22
CA VAL A 332 27.28 9.21 -6.78
C VAL A 332 26.48 10.32 -6.10
N SER A 333 25.64 9.97 -5.14
CA SER A 333 24.84 10.94 -4.35
C SER A 333 24.42 10.37 -2.99
N PHE A 334 24.68 11.13 -1.93
CA PHE A 334 24.29 10.77 -0.55
C PHE A 334 23.09 11.59 -0.03
N GLY A 335 22.32 12.18 -0.94
CA GLY A 335 21.07 12.86 -0.61
C GLY A 335 21.25 14.25 0.01
N SER A 336 20.14 14.80 0.51
CA SER A 336 20.03 16.21 0.89
C SER A 336 20.52 16.54 2.29
N LEU A 337 20.67 15.54 3.16
CA LEU A 337 20.95 15.73 4.59
C LEU A 337 22.29 15.14 5.02
N ALA A 338 22.91 14.28 4.19
CA ALA A 338 24.19 13.68 4.55
C ALA A 338 25.26 14.75 4.77
N ILE A 339 26.03 14.54 5.82
CA ILE A 339 27.23 15.30 6.16
C ILE A 339 28.33 14.26 6.37
N MET A 340 29.49 14.46 5.75
CA MET A 340 30.65 13.58 5.89
C MET A 340 31.90 14.36 6.28
N THR A 341 32.85 13.66 6.88
CA THR A 341 34.17 14.25 7.16
C THR A 341 35.00 14.29 5.88
N ARG A 342 35.98 15.19 5.83
CA ARG A 342 36.96 15.23 4.72
C ARG A 342 37.66 13.88 4.51
N GLY A 343 37.96 13.15 5.58
CA GLY A 343 38.60 11.83 5.50
C GLY A 343 37.76 10.84 4.69
N PHE A 344 36.47 10.70 5.02
CA PHE A 344 35.57 9.81 4.29
C PHE A 344 35.38 10.23 2.83
N ALA A 345 35.26 11.53 2.57
CA ALA A 345 35.19 12.05 1.21
C ALA A 345 36.42 11.68 0.37
N MET A 346 37.61 11.73 0.98
CA MET A 346 38.85 11.32 0.32
C MET A 346 38.92 9.82 0.06
N GLU A 347 38.46 8.96 0.97
CA GLU A 347 38.40 7.51 0.73
C GLU A 347 37.45 7.15 -0.42
N LEU A 348 36.26 7.77 -0.46
CA LEU A 348 35.33 7.63 -1.57
C LEU A 348 35.96 8.08 -2.89
N TRP A 349 36.60 9.26 -2.90
CA TRP A 349 37.30 9.78 -4.07
C TRP A 349 38.37 8.81 -4.58
N HIS A 350 39.26 8.35 -3.70
CA HIS A 350 40.31 7.42 -4.07
C HIS A 350 39.75 6.10 -4.58
N GLY A 351 38.72 5.55 -3.95
CA GLY A 351 38.08 4.32 -4.42
C GLY A 351 37.45 4.47 -5.81
N LEU A 352 36.76 5.58 -6.07
CA LEU A 352 36.20 5.90 -7.38
C LEU A 352 37.29 6.03 -8.45
N VAL A 353 38.38 6.76 -8.15
CA VAL A 353 39.51 6.93 -9.08
C VAL A 353 40.20 5.60 -9.38
N ASN A 354 40.48 4.81 -8.34
CA ASN A 354 41.17 3.51 -8.45
C ASN A 354 40.31 2.47 -9.18
N SER A 355 38.98 2.60 -9.14
CA SER A 355 38.07 1.71 -9.87
C SER A 355 38.29 1.74 -11.39
N GLY A 356 38.89 2.82 -11.91
CA GLY A 356 39.06 3.06 -13.34
C GLY A 356 37.78 3.49 -14.06
N LYS A 357 36.63 3.51 -13.37
CA LYS A 357 35.32 3.85 -13.94
C LYS A 357 35.11 5.36 -14.06
N ARG A 358 34.18 5.74 -14.92
CA ARG A 358 33.71 7.13 -15.02
C ARG A 358 32.73 7.39 -13.90
N PHE A 359 32.72 8.59 -13.35
CA PHE A 359 31.79 8.93 -12.28
C PHE A 359 31.28 10.36 -12.36
N LEU A 360 30.02 10.54 -12.00
CA LEU A 360 29.39 11.83 -11.77
C LEU A 360 29.04 11.91 -10.30
N TRP A 361 29.69 12.81 -9.56
CA TRP A 361 29.47 12.97 -8.13
C TRP A 361 28.71 14.26 -7.83
N ALA A 362 27.45 14.12 -7.43
CA ALA A 362 26.67 15.21 -6.86
C ALA A 362 27.01 15.35 -5.37
N ILE A 363 27.67 16.43 -4.99
CA ILE A 363 28.07 16.71 -3.62
C ILE A 363 27.89 18.18 -3.27
N ARG A 364 27.05 18.42 -2.26
CA ARG A 364 26.80 19.77 -1.78
C ARG A 364 28.06 20.36 -1.15
N ARG A 365 28.34 21.65 -1.41
CA ARG A 365 29.46 22.37 -0.79
C ARG A 365 29.46 22.35 0.74
N ASP A 366 28.27 22.32 1.35
CA ASP A 366 28.07 22.27 2.81
C ASP A 366 28.00 20.85 3.38
N ALA A 367 28.04 19.80 2.54
CA ALA A 367 27.96 18.42 2.99
C ALA A 367 29.27 17.89 3.58
N ILE A 368 30.39 18.60 3.42
CA ILE A 368 31.68 18.19 3.97
C ILE A 368 32.09 19.14 5.08
N LEU A 369 32.25 18.59 6.28
CA LEU A 369 32.69 19.37 7.44
C LEU A 369 34.11 19.91 7.17
N PRO A 370 34.35 21.21 7.39
CA PRO A 370 35.69 21.78 7.28
C PRO A 370 36.64 21.01 8.20
N GLY A 371 37.82 20.65 7.69
CA GLY A 371 38.91 20.16 8.53
C GLY A 371 39.46 21.29 9.42
N ALA A 372 40.32 20.95 10.38
CA ALA A 372 41.04 21.92 11.20
C ALA A 372 41.87 22.92 10.35
N GLU A 373 42.22 22.54 9.12
CA GLU A 373 42.86 23.36 8.11
C GLU A 373 41.81 23.73 7.05
N GLY A 374 41.34 24.99 7.05
CA GLY A 374 40.25 25.47 6.19
C GLY A 374 40.57 25.51 4.69
N GLY A 375 40.75 24.35 4.06
CA GLY A 375 41.03 24.18 2.62
C GLY A 375 39.84 23.66 1.80
N GLN A 376 40.02 23.60 0.48
CA GLN A 376 39.03 23.03 -0.43
C GLN A 376 38.80 21.53 -0.18
N VAL A 377 37.54 21.12 -0.38
CA VAL A 377 36.99 19.81 -0.06
C VAL A 377 37.71 18.66 -0.75
N ILE A 378 37.89 18.76 -2.07
CA ILE A 378 38.76 17.91 -2.87
C ILE A 378 39.79 18.86 -3.49
N PRO A 379 41.11 18.63 -3.32
CA PRO A 379 42.15 19.44 -3.92
C PRO A 379 41.90 19.65 -5.42
N VAL A 380 42.06 20.90 -5.89
CA VAL A 380 41.87 21.26 -7.29
C VAL A 380 42.67 20.33 -8.19
N GLU A 381 43.91 20.05 -7.82
CA GLU A 381 44.84 19.18 -8.55
C GLU A 381 44.29 17.75 -8.76
N LEU A 382 43.53 17.23 -7.79
CA LEU A 382 42.90 15.92 -7.90
C LEU A 382 41.67 15.95 -8.80
N GLN A 383 40.85 17.00 -8.70
CA GLN A 383 39.78 17.23 -9.67
C GLN A 383 40.39 17.39 -11.07
N GLU A 384 41.55 18.04 -11.17
CA GLU A 384 42.21 18.24 -12.45
C GLU A 384 42.76 16.98 -13.08
N GLY A 385 43.33 16.09 -12.26
CA GLY A 385 43.82 14.79 -12.70
C GLY A 385 42.71 13.81 -13.11
N THR A 386 41.44 14.15 -12.90
CA THR A 386 40.30 13.26 -13.16
C THR A 386 39.24 13.85 -14.09
N LYS A 387 39.42 15.07 -14.63
CA LYS A 387 38.42 15.76 -15.49
C LYS A 387 37.96 14.94 -16.69
N ASP A 388 38.81 14.02 -17.16
CA ASP A 388 38.55 13.14 -18.30
C ASP A 388 37.59 11.98 -17.97
N ARG A 389 37.43 11.64 -16.67
CA ARG A 389 36.62 10.50 -16.19
C ARG A 389 35.64 10.85 -15.08
N GLY A 390 35.84 11.96 -14.40
CA GLY A 390 35.07 12.41 -13.24
C GLY A 390 34.47 13.79 -13.46
N LEU A 391 33.20 13.97 -13.07
CA LEU A 391 32.56 15.28 -12.99
C LEU A 391 31.98 15.47 -11.58
N LEU A 392 32.16 16.65 -11.00
CA LEU A 392 31.57 17.03 -9.74
C LEU A 392 30.59 18.17 -9.97
N VAL A 393 29.42 18.07 -9.35
CA VAL A 393 28.39 19.10 -9.35
C VAL A 393 27.81 19.27 -7.95
N ASP A 394 27.29 20.45 -7.65
CA ASP A 394 26.72 20.74 -6.33
C ASP A 394 25.39 19.99 -6.12
N TRP A 395 24.53 20.03 -7.13
CA TRP A 395 23.24 19.33 -7.13
C TRP A 395 22.86 18.91 -8.56
N ALA A 396 22.60 17.61 -8.76
CA ALA A 396 22.26 17.07 -10.08
C ALA A 396 20.74 16.90 -10.25
N PRO A 397 20.20 16.94 -11.49
CA PRO A 397 18.85 16.46 -11.80
C PRO A 397 18.84 14.93 -11.72
N GLN A 398 18.92 14.38 -10.50
CA GLN A 398 19.16 12.95 -10.23
C GLN A 398 18.25 12.01 -11.02
N GLU A 399 16.98 12.34 -11.13
CA GLU A 399 15.99 11.59 -11.91
C GLU A 399 16.35 11.49 -13.41
N ASP A 400 16.89 12.56 -13.99
CA ASP A 400 17.32 12.60 -15.38
C ASP A 400 18.69 11.90 -15.54
N VAL A 401 19.58 12.05 -14.55
CA VAL A 401 20.89 11.36 -14.51
C VAL A 401 20.71 9.84 -14.44
N LEU A 402 19.85 9.35 -13.55
CA LEU A 402 19.59 7.91 -13.41
C LEU A 402 18.96 7.33 -14.69
N ALA A 403 18.04 8.07 -15.33
CA ALA A 403 17.43 7.66 -16.58
C ALA A 403 18.36 7.78 -17.80
N HIS A 404 19.54 8.40 -17.66
CA HIS A 404 20.44 8.63 -18.77
C HIS A 404 21.13 7.32 -19.22
N PRO A 405 21.18 7.00 -20.53
CA PRO A 405 21.74 5.73 -21.03
C PRO A 405 23.20 5.45 -20.65
N SER A 406 24.00 6.50 -20.43
CA SER A 406 25.40 6.38 -19.99
C SER A 406 25.56 5.98 -18.52
N THR A 407 24.52 6.10 -17.71
CA THR A 407 24.54 5.71 -16.29
C THR A 407 24.45 4.19 -16.17
N GLY A 408 25.48 3.59 -15.58
CA GLY A 408 25.59 2.13 -15.43
C GLY A 408 25.48 1.64 -13.99
N GLY A 409 25.56 2.52 -13.00
CA GLY A 409 25.44 2.17 -11.58
C GLY A 409 25.28 3.41 -10.69
N PHE A 410 24.78 3.20 -9.47
CA PHE A 410 24.49 4.27 -8.52
C PHE A 410 25.09 3.99 -7.14
N LEU A 411 26.07 4.78 -6.73
CA LEU A 411 26.56 4.81 -5.35
C LEU A 411 25.70 5.77 -4.53
N THR A 412 24.96 5.22 -3.57
CA THR A 412 23.88 5.91 -2.88
C THR A 412 23.88 5.66 -1.38
N HIS A 413 23.32 6.60 -0.63
CA HIS A 413 22.98 6.42 0.77
C HIS A 413 21.76 5.51 1.01
N SER A 414 21.05 5.09 -0.05
CA SER A 414 19.83 4.26 0.03
C SER A 414 18.64 4.90 0.74
N GLY A 415 18.53 6.23 0.68
CA GLY A 415 17.28 6.91 1.06
C GLY A 415 16.13 6.49 0.14
N TRP A 416 14.93 6.33 0.70
CA TRP A 416 13.82 5.64 0.02
C TRP A 416 13.47 6.20 -1.37
N ASN A 417 13.40 7.52 -1.52
CA ASN A 417 13.11 8.13 -2.83
C ASN A 417 14.18 7.77 -3.87
N SER A 418 15.46 7.82 -3.50
CA SER A 418 16.57 7.50 -4.41
C SER A 418 16.58 6.01 -4.79
N THR A 419 16.19 5.14 -3.85
CA THR A 419 16.01 3.70 -4.12
C THR A 419 14.91 3.48 -5.18
N LEU A 420 13.75 4.12 -5.04
CA LEU A 420 12.67 4.01 -6.02
C LEU A 420 13.03 4.62 -7.38
N GLU A 421 13.73 5.75 -7.40
CA GLU A 421 14.23 6.36 -8.64
C GLU A 421 15.21 5.43 -9.38
N SER A 422 16.12 4.78 -8.65
CA SER A 422 17.04 3.79 -9.22
C SER A 422 16.29 2.56 -9.74
N ILE A 423 15.27 2.11 -9.01
CA ILE A 423 14.42 0.99 -9.42
C ILE A 423 13.71 1.31 -10.74
N VAL A 424 13.07 2.48 -10.83
CA VAL A 424 12.38 2.94 -12.04
C VAL A 424 13.35 3.12 -13.20
N ALA A 425 14.59 3.53 -12.95
CA ALA A 425 15.59 3.71 -13.99
C ALA A 425 16.30 2.40 -14.42
N GLY A 426 16.10 1.29 -13.68
CA GLY A 426 16.82 0.05 -13.95
C GLY A 426 18.32 0.11 -13.62
N VAL A 427 18.74 1.01 -12.72
CA VAL A 427 20.15 1.23 -12.39
C VAL A 427 20.50 0.48 -11.09
N PRO A 428 21.53 -0.39 -11.09
CA PRO A 428 21.93 -1.14 -9.91
C PRO A 428 22.69 -0.26 -8.92
N MET A 429 22.64 -0.61 -7.63
CA MET A 429 23.12 0.25 -6.54
C MET A 429 24.33 -0.31 -5.79
N VAL A 430 25.21 0.58 -5.33
CA VAL A 430 26.08 0.33 -4.16
C VAL A 430 25.56 1.22 -3.04
N CYS A 431 25.22 0.60 -1.92
CA CYS A 431 24.58 1.24 -0.79
C CYS A 431 25.59 1.57 0.30
N TRP A 432 25.61 2.81 0.75
CA TRP A 432 26.35 3.27 1.93
C TRP A 432 25.43 4.00 2.90
N PRO A 433 24.68 3.27 3.74
CA PRO A 433 23.68 3.86 4.61
C PRO A 433 24.33 4.73 5.70
N GLN A 434 23.70 5.85 6.06
CA GLN A 434 24.20 6.78 7.06
C GLN A 434 23.20 7.01 8.21
N ILE A 435 21.91 7.20 7.90
CA ILE A 435 20.90 7.63 8.88
C ILE A 435 19.52 7.03 8.61
N GLY A 436 18.65 7.06 9.63
CA GLY A 436 17.22 6.81 9.46
C GLY A 436 16.89 5.42 8.92
N ASP A 437 16.22 5.39 7.78
CA ASP A 437 15.71 4.20 7.07
C ASP A 437 16.77 3.45 6.25
N GLN A 438 17.92 4.07 6.04
CA GLN A 438 18.90 3.65 5.04
C GLN A 438 19.52 2.28 5.34
N GLN A 439 19.76 1.94 6.61
CA GLN A 439 20.33 0.66 7.01
C GLN A 439 19.42 -0.52 6.64
N ILE A 440 18.11 -0.34 6.72
CA ILE A 440 17.13 -1.36 6.34
C ILE A 440 17.00 -1.39 4.81
N ASN A 441 16.86 -0.23 4.17
CA ASN A 441 16.74 -0.17 2.71
C ASN A 441 17.93 -0.83 2.01
N SER A 442 19.15 -0.57 2.47
CA SER A 442 20.38 -1.19 1.95
C SER A 442 20.41 -2.72 2.12
N ARG A 443 19.92 -3.24 3.27
CA ARG A 443 19.78 -4.68 3.50
C ARG A 443 18.77 -5.32 2.53
N TRP A 444 17.67 -4.63 2.25
CA TRP A 444 16.66 -5.08 1.30
C TRP A 444 17.17 -5.05 -0.14
N VAL A 445 17.89 -4.00 -0.53
CA VAL A 445 18.55 -3.89 -1.84
C VAL A 445 19.50 -5.05 -2.10
N SER A 446 20.31 -5.43 -1.11
CA SER A 446 21.33 -6.46 -1.25
C SER A 446 20.79 -7.89 -1.13
N GLU A 447 19.98 -8.19 -0.11
CA GLU A 447 19.61 -9.57 0.21
C GLU A 447 18.27 -10.00 -0.36
N VAL A 448 17.29 -9.09 -0.38
CA VAL A 448 15.90 -9.41 -0.73
C VAL A 448 15.67 -9.19 -2.22
N TRP A 449 15.88 -7.96 -2.69
CA TRP A 449 15.68 -7.61 -4.09
C TRP A 449 16.88 -7.98 -4.95
N ARG A 450 18.08 -8.07 -4.35
CA ARG A 450 19.34 -8.40 -5.02
C ARG A 450 19.67 -7.49 -6.21
N ILE A 451 19.35 -6.20 -6.05
CA ILE A 451 19.53 -5.16 -7.07
C ILE A 451 20.75 -4.27 -6.78
N GLY A 452 21.58 -4.67 -5.82
CA GLY A 452 22.76 -3.91 -5.45
C GLY A 452 23.62 -4.57 -4.38
N LEU A 453 24.67 -3.85 -3.99
CA LEU A 453 25.63 -4.25 -2.97
C LEU A 453 25.49 -3.33 -1.75
N ASP A 454 25.81 -3.85 -0.57
CA ASP A 454 25.70 -3.11 0.68
C ASP A 454 27.04 -2.99 1.38
N MET A 455 27.58 -1.77 1.41
CA MET A 455 28.88 -1.44 1.99
C MET A 455 28.82 -1.32 3.52
N LYS A 456 27.63 -1.09 4.09
CA LYS A 456 27.44 -0.95 5.55
C LYS A 456 28.40 0.06 6.18
N ASP A 457 29.18 -0.41 7.16
CA ASP A 457 30.00 0.40 8.06
C ASP A 457 31.45 0.56 7.55
N THR A 458 31.80 -0.04 6.39
CA THR A 458 33.11 0.13 5.77
C THR A 458 33.04 1.24 4.72
N CYS A 459 34.05 2.11 4.68
CA CYS A 459 34.17 3.15 3.66
C CYS A 459 35.64 3.50 3.44
N ASP A 460 36.46 2.48 3.24
CA ASP A 460 37.84 2.65 2.80
C ASP A 460 37.92 2.57 1.26
N ARG A 461 38.94 3.19 0.68
CA ARG A 461 39.15 3.25 -0.77
C ARG A 461 39.16 1.87 -1.45
N SER A 462 39.64 0.82 -0.78
CA SER A 462 39.77 -0.52 -1.38
C SER A 462 38.43 -1.22 -1.46
N THR A 463 37.59 -1.07 -0.44
CA THR A 463 36.20 -1.53 -0.45
C THR A 463 35.40 -0.81 -1.54
N VAL A 464 35.50 0.52 -1.60
CA VAL A 464 34.80 1.32 -2.62
C VAL A 464 35.24 0.90 -4.03
N GLU A 465 36.54 0.78 -4.28
CA GLU A 465 37.08 0.31 -5.56
C GLU A 465 36.51 -1.06 -5.95
N THR A 466 36.53 -2.01 -5.02
CA THR A 466 36.08 -3.39 -5.26
C THR A 466 34.58 -3.42 -5.57
N MET A 467 33.75 -2.75 -4.76
CA MET A 467 32.30 -2.74 -4.96
C MET A 467 31.90 -2.08 -6.28
N ILE A 468 32.56 -0.98 -6.66
CA ILE A 468 32.32 -0.33 -7.96
C ILE A 468 32.72 -1.24 -9.12
N LYS A 469 33.85 -1.96 -9.02
CA LYS A 469 34.24 -2.94 -10.05
C LYS A 469 33.25 -4.09 -10.14
N THR A 470 32.79 -4.63 -9.02
CA THR A 470 31.78 -5.71 -8.99
C THR A 470 30.46 -5.27 -9.62
N LEU A 471 29.92 -4.11 -9.22
CA LEU A 471 28.67 -3.55 -9.77
C LEU A 471 28.76 -3.31 -11.29
N MET A 472 29.92 -2.87 -11.76
CA MET A 472 30.12 -2.46 -13.16
C MET A 472 30.69 -3.58 -14.04
N LYS A 473 31.06 -4.74 -13.47
CA LYS A 473 31.66 -5.85 -14.20
C LYS A 473 31.49 -7.19 -13.48
N ASP A 474 32.20 -7.42 -12.37
CA ASP A 474 32.54 -8.76 -11.90
C ASP A 474 31.40 -9.51 -11.16
N GLY A 475 30.23 -8.89 -11.00
CA GLY A 475 28.99 -9.52 -10.50
C GLY A 475 27.72 -8.89 -11.10
N ARG A 476 27.88 -8.22 -12.25
CA ARG A 476 26.84 -7.36 -12.82
C ARG A 476 25.64 -8.15 -13.34
N GLU A 477 25.85 -9.33 -13.93
CA GLU A 477 24.80 -10.07 -14.63
C GLU A 477 23.65 -10.47 -13.69
N GLU A 478 23.94 -11.08 -12.54
CA GLU A 478 22.93 -11.50 -11.57
C GLU A 478 22.17 -10.31 -10.96
N ILE A 479 22.89 -9.23 -10.66
CA ILE A 479 22.31 -7.99 -10.14
C ILE A 479 21.38 -7.38 -11.20
N MET A 480 21.81 -7.32 -12.46
CA MET A 480 21.01 -6.77 -13.55
C MET A 480 19.79 -7.63 -13.86
N MET A 481 19.89 -8.97 -13.81
CA MET A 481 18.71 -9.85 -13.96
C MET A 481 17.64 -9.55 -12.89
N SER A 482 18.08 -9.35 -11.65
CA SER A 482 17.18 -8.97 -10.55
C SER A 482 16.64 -7.56 -10.73
N MET A 483 17.49 -6.62 -11.16
CA MET A 483 17.13 -5.23 -11.45
C MET A 483 16.07 -5.16 -12.54
N ASP A 484 16.28 -5.79 -13.69
CA ASP A 484 15.33 -5.81 -14.80
C ASP A 484 13.96 -6.34 -14.38
N ARG A 485 13.95 -7.39 -13.55
CA ARG A 485 12.70 -7.93 -12.98
C ARG A 485 11.98 -6.92 -12.10
N ILE A 486 12.68 -6.28 -11.16
CA ILE A 486 12.08 -5.34 -10.21
C ILE A 486 11.68 -4.03 -10.90
N ALA A 487 12.51 -3.51 -11.82
CA ALA A 487 12.21 -2.35 -12.65
C ALA A 487 10.98 -2.59 -13.52
N LYS A 488 10.85 -3.80 -14.10
CA LYS A 488 9.65 -4.18 -14.83
C LYS A 488 8.39 -4.14 -13.97
N LEU A 489 8.45 -4.62 -12.72
CA LEU A 489 7.30 -4.51 -11.80
C LEU A 489 6.93 -3.03 -11.53
N ALA A 490 7.92 -2.17 -11.34
CA ALA A 490 7.70 -0.73 -11.19
C ALA A 490 7.09 -0.09 -12.46
N HIS A 491 7.56 -0.47 -13.66
CA HIS A 491 6.96 0.02 -14.90
C HIS A 491 5.57 -0.56 -15.14
N ASP A 492 5.34 -1.84 -14.89
CA ASP A 492 4.03 -2.47 -15.08
C ASP A 492 2.99 -1.87 -14.11
N CYS A 493 3.39 -1.43 -12.91
CA CYS A 493 2.50 -0.72 -11.99
C CYS A 493 2.15 0.71 -12.43
N VAL A 494 3.03 1.37 -13.19
CA VAL A 494 2.84 2.76 -13.66
C VAL A 494 2.23 2.86 -15.07
N SER A 495 2.71 2.03 -16.01
CA SER A 495 2.56 2.22 -17.47
C SER A 495 1.20 1.87 -18.04
N GLN A 496 0.29 1.27 -17.28
CA GLN A 496 -1.04 0.98 -17.82
C GLN A 496 -2.02 2.13 -17.68
N GLY A 497 -1.51 3.36 -17.64
CA GLY A 497 -2.22 4.57 -18.07
C GLY A 497 -1.89 5.00 -19.51
N SER A 498 -1.03 4.29 -20.26
CA SER A 498 -0.51 4.74 -21.56
C SER A 498 -0.42 3.62 -22.62
N THR A 499 -1.53 3.41 -23.32
CA THR A 499 -1.71 3.16 -24.77
C THR A 499 -1.01 2.05 -25.59
N GLU A 500 -0.06 1.22 -25.13
CA GLU A 500 0.56 0.22 -26.07
C GLU A 500 0.81 -1.21 -25.54
N LYS A 501 -0.19 -1.83 -24.89
CA LYS A 501 -0.31 -3.31 -24.80
C LYS A 501 -1.73 -3.80 -25.11
N LEU A 502 -2.26 -3.32 -26.22
CA LEU A 502 -3.47 -3.78 -26.90
C LEU A 502 -3.31 -5.15 -27.61
N LYS A 503 -2.40 -6.01 -27.17
CA LYS A 503 -2.14 -7.30 -27.87
C LYS A 503 -2.04 -8.56 -27.02
N MET A 504 -2.15 -8.51 -25.69
CA MET A 504 -2.25 -9.75 -24.88
C MET A 504 -3.07 -9.62 -23.58
N ASN A 505 -4.26 -9.01 -23.60
CA ASN A 505 -5.20 -9.13 -22.47
C ASN A 505 -6.62 -9.36 -23.00
N ARG A 506 -7.15 -10.56 -22.74
CA ARG A 506 -8.54 -10.92 -22.98
C ARG A 506 -9.39 -10.38 -21.81
N GLU A 507 -10.58 -9.87 -22.10
CA GLU A 507 -11.51 -9.29 -21.10
C GLU A 507 -11.69 -10.22 -19.88
N PRO A 508 -11.72 -9.70 -18.64
CA PRO A 508 -11.91 -10.52 -17.46
C PRO A 508 -13.31 -11.17 -17.48
N HIS A 509 -13.33 -12.50 -17.50
CA HIS A 509 -14.54 -13.31 -17.45
C HIS A 509 -14.60 -14.06 -16.11
N VAL A 510 -15.67 -13.86 -15.34
CA VAL A 510 -15.90 -14.44 -14.02
C VAL A 510 -17.01 -15.50 -14.10
N LEU A 511 -16.77 -16.67 -13.54
CA LEU A 511 -17.79 -17.71 -13.37
C LEU A 511 -18.31 -17.67 -11.92
N ILE A 512 -19.62 -17.53 -11.72
CA ILE A 512 -20.26 -17.52 -10.40
C ILE A 512 -21.07 -18.80 -10.21
N LEU A 513 -20.82 -19.52 -9.11
CA LEU A 513 -21.52 -20.75 -8.74
C LEU A 513 -22.20 -20.62 -7.36
N PRO A 514 -23.51 -20.36 -7.29
CA PRO A 514 -24.25 -20.31 -6.03
C PRO A 514 -24.58 -21.71 -5.49
N PHE A 515 -24.80 -21.79 -4.17
CA PHE A 515 -25.50 -22.94 -3.59
C PHE A 515 -26.97 -22.91 -4.03
N PRO A 516 -27.58 -24.06 -4.37
CA PRO A 516 -28.95 -24.13 -4.88
C PRO A 516 -30.02 -23.92 -3.79
N SER A 517 -30.09 -22.68 -3.31
CA SER A 517 -31.15 -22.19 -2.45
C SER A 517 -31.44 -20.72 -2.80
N GLN A 518 -32.70 -20.32 -2.68
CA GLN A 518 -33.17 -19.01 -3.15
C GLN A 518 -32.40 -17.83 -2.51
N GLY A 519 -32.07 -17.92 -1.22
CA GLY A 519 -31.31 -16.87 -0.51
C GLY A 519 -29.87 -16.72 -1.02
N HIS A 520 -29.19 -17.84 -1.26
CA HIS A 520 -27.81 -17.83 -1.75
C HIS A 520 -27.73 -17.38 -3.21
N ILE A 521 -28.66 -17.86 -4.05
CA ILE A 521 -28.78 -17.44 -5.45
C ILE A 521 -29.03 -15.93 -5.54
N ARG A 522 -29.96 -15.37 -4.75
CA ARG A 522 -30.26 -13.93 -4.78
C ARG A 522 -29.05 -13.07 -4.41
N SER A 523 -28.33 -13.44 -3.36
CA SER A 523 -27.16 -12.68 -2.91
C SER A 523 -26.03 -12.67 -3.94
N LEU A 524 -25.72 -13.84 -4.53
CA LEU A 524 -24.70 -13.95 -5.56
C LEU A 524 -25.14 -13.34 -6.90
N LEU A 525 -26.44 -13.30 -7.20
CA LEU A 525 -26.96 -12.61 -8.36
C LEU A 525 -26.86 -11.09 -8.22
N SER A 526 -27.09 -10.53 -7.03
CA SER A 526 -26.83 -9.12 -6.75
C SER A 526 -25.35 -8.78 -6.97
N LEU A 527 -24.44 -9.67 -6.54
CA LEU A 527 -23.01 -9.53 -6.82
C LEU A 527 -22.72 -9.60 -8.33
N ALA A 528 -23.34 -10.54 -9.05
CA ALA A 528 -23.20 -10.66 -10.50
C ALA A 528 -23.61 -9.37 -11.22
N ALA A 529 -24.73 -8.75 -10.82
CA ALA A 529 -25.20 -7.49 -11.37
C ALA A 529 -24.21 -6.34 -11.11
N LEU A 530 -23.64 -6.25 -9.89
CA LEU A 530 -22.62 -5.25 -9.56
C LEU A 530 -21.34 -5.44 -10.40
N LEU A 531 -20.91 -6.68 -10.62
CA LEU A 531 -19.75 -6.98 -11.47
C LEU A 531 -20.03 -6.63 -12.94
N CYS A 532 -21.23 -6.93 -13.44
CA CYS A 532 -21.61 -6.56 -14.80
C CYS A 532 -21.71 -5.04 -14.97
N HIS A 533 -22.22 -4.32 -13.96
CA HIS A 533 -22.22 -2.85 -13.96
C HIS A 533 -20.80 -2.26 -14.00
N ALA A 534 -19.83 -2.97 -13.40
CA ALA A 534 -18.40 -2.64 -13.47
C ALA A 534 -17.72 -3.07 -14.79
N GLY A 535 -18.47 -3.51 -15.81
CA GLY A 535 -17.95 -3.90 -17.13
C GLY A 535 -17.30 -5.28 -17.17
N ILE A 536 -17.51 -6.13 -16.17
CA ILE A 536 -16.96 -7.48 -16.11
C ILE A 536 -17.92 -8.47 -16.79
N HIS A 537 -17.39 -9.39 -17.59
CA HIS A 537 -18.18 -10.50 -18.12
C HIS A 537 -18.43 -11.52 -17.03
N VAL A 538 -19.69 -11.87 -16.81
CA VAL A 538 -20.08 -12.83 -15.78
C VAL A 538 -20.86 -13.97 -16.42
N THR A 539 -20.39 -15.19 -16.26
CA THR A 539 -21.23 -16.38 -16.41
C THR A 539 -21.75 -16.76 -15.03
N PHE A 540 -23.06 -16.64 -14.84
CA PHE A 540 -23.74 -17.06 -13.63
C PHE A 540 -24.34 -18.45 -13.86
N LEU A 541 -23.69 -19.46 -13.28
CA LEU A 541 -24.01 -20.87 -13.51
C LEU A 541 -24.90 -21.39 -12.39
N ASN A 542 -26.17 -21.66 -12.70
CA ASN A 542 -27.13 -22.19 -11.74
C ASN A 542 -27.43 -23.67 -12.03
N ILE A 543 -28.01 -24.41 -11.08
CA ILE A 543 -28.45 -25.78 -11.37
C ILE A 543 -29.80 -25.82 -12.09
N ASP A 544 -30.02 -26.82 -12.94
CA ASP A 544 -31.19 -26.94 -13.84
C ASP A 544 -32.55 -26.81 -13.16
N CYS A 545 -32.74 -27.39 -11.96
CA CYS A 545 -34.01 -27.33 -11.25
C CYS A 545 -34.37 -25.90 -10.78
N TYR A 546 -33.37 -25.09 -10.39
CA TYR A 546 -33.57 -23.69 -10.00
C TYR A 546 -33.53 -22.74 -11.19
N HIS A 547 -32.66 -23.00 -12.18
CA HIS A 547 -32.53 -22.18 -13.38
C HIS A 547 -33.86 -22.06 -14.12
N ARG A 548 -34.59 -23.18 -14.28
CA ARG A 548 -35.90 -23.22 -14.97
C ARG A 548 -37.03 -22.48 -14.24
N ARG A 549 -36.97 -22.36 -12.92
CA ARG A 549 -38.05 -21.77 -12.09
C ARG A 549 -37.88 -20.28 -11.86
N LEU A 550 -36.68 -19.76 -12.10
CA LEU A 550 -36.36 -18.36 -11.90
C LEU A 550 -36.58 -17.58 -13.22
N THR A 551 -37.83 -17.56 -13.69
CA THR A 551 -38.25 -16.93 -14.96
C THR A 551 -37.93 -15.43 -15.05
N HIS A 552 -37.80 -14.75 -13.91
CA HIS A 552 -37.39 -13.34 -13.84
C HIS A 552 -35.89 -13.11 -14.09
N LEU A 553 -35.04 -14.14 -14.07
CA LEU A 553 -33.60 -14.00 -14.33
C LEU A 553 -33.31 -13.61 -15.78
N GLN A 554 -34.09 -14.14 -16.73
CA GLN A 554 -33.90 -13.81 -18.15
C GLN A 554 -34.18 -12.32 -18.44
N ALA A 555 -34.99 -11.65 -17.61
CA ALA A 555 -35.17 -10.21 -17.69
C ALA A 555 -33.95 -9.42 -17.18
N LEU A 556 -33.14 -9.99 -16.27
CA LEU A 556 -31.89 -9.37 -15.80
C LEU A 556 -30.79 -9.38 -16.87
N SER A 557 -30.64 -10.46 -17.64
CA SER A 557 -29.64 -10.50 -18.72
C SER A 557 -29.96 -9.49 -19.83
N ALA A 558 -31.22 -9.09 -20.00
CA ALA A 558 -31.59 -7.99 -20.89
C ALA A 558 -31.13 -6.61 -20.40
N HIS A 559 -30.95 -6.43 -19.08
CA HIS A 559 -30.46 -5.18 -18.48
C HIS A 559 -28.92 -5.15 -18.35
N PHE A 560 -28.26 -6.31 -18.38
CA PHE A 560 -26.81 -6.45 -18.25
C PHE A 560 -26.24 -7.27 -19.42
N PRO A 561 -25.78 -6.62 -20.50
CA PRO A 561 -25.29 -7.31 -21.72
C PRO A 561 -24.10 -8.25 -21.49
N THR A 562 -23.35 -8.06 -20.41
CA THR A 562 -22.19 -8.88 -20.03
C THR A 562 -22.54 -10.02 -19.06
N LEU A 563 -23.82 -10.19 -18.69
CA LEU A 563 -24.31 -11.27 -17.83
C LEU A 563 -24.86 -12.43 -18.66
N HIS A 564 -24.16 -13.56 -18.62
CA HIS A 564 -24.59 -14.82 -19.21
C HIS A 564 -25.14 -15.75 -18.13
N LEU A 565 -26.42 -16.09 -18.21
CA LEU A 565 -27.04 -17.04 -17.30
C LEU A 565 -26.98 -18.43 -17.93
N GLU A 566 -26.29 -19.35 -17.26
CA GLU A 566 -26.12 -20.73 -17.71
C GLU A 566 -26.71 -21.70 -16.69
N SER A 567 -27.01 -22.92 -17.14
CA SER A 567 -27.46 -23.99 -16.27
C SER A 567 -26.54 -25.20 -16.31
N ILE A 568 -26.45 -25.93 -15.20
CA ILE A 568 -25.73 -27.19 -15.09
C ILE A 568 -26.64 -28.28 -14.54
N ASN A 569 -26.51 -29.47 -15.08
CA ASN A 569 -27.32 -30.62 -14.69
C ASN A 569 -27.07 -30.97 -13.21
N ASP A 570 -28.16 -31.13 -12.48
CA ASP A 570 -28.18 -31.49 -11.06
C ASP A 570 -28.66 -32.92 -10.80
N GLY A 571 -29.02 -33.68 -11.83
CA GLY A 571 -29.55 -35.04 -11.70
C GLY A 571 -30.96 -35.09 -11.09
N LEU A 572 -31.60 -33.93 -10.89
CA LEU A 572 -32.93 -33.84 -10.28
C LEU A 572 -34.04 -33.78 -11.35
N PRO A 573 -35.20 -34.43 -11.11
CA PRO A 573 -36.36 -34.32 -11.99
C PRO A 573 -36.84 -32.87 -12.19
N ALA A 574 -37.39 -32.56 -13.37
CA ALA A 574 -37.89 -31.22 -13.70
C ALA A 574 -38.97 -30.70 -12.73
N ASP A 575 -39.78 -31.62 -12.23
CA ASP A 575 -40.88 -31.42 -11.30
C ASP A 575 -40.45 -31.59 -9.84
N HIS A 576 -39.15 -31.77 -9.54
CA HIS A 576 -38.67 -31.96 -8.16
C HIS A 576 -39.23 -30.86 -7.23
N PRO A 577 -39.98 -31.21 -6.18
CA PRO A 577 -40.60 -30.20 -5.32
C PRO A 577 -39.51 -29.42 -4.58
N LEU A 578 -39.56 -28.08 -4.64
CA LEU A 578 -38.76 -27.22 -3.76
C LEU A 578 -39.45 -27.23 -2.39
N GLY A 579 -39.22 -28.31 -1.65
CA GLY A 579 -39.89 -28.60 -0.38
C GLY A 579 -39.14 -28.06 0.85
N PRO A 580 -39.73 -28.19 2.05
CA PRO A 580 -39.17 -27.64 3.29
C PRO A 580 -37.76 -28.18 3.57
N ILE A 581 -37.07 -27.49 4.49
CA ILE A 581 -35.70 -27.67 4.99
C ILE A 581 -35.17 -29.13 5.04
N ASN A 582 -36.05 -30.11 5.25
CA ASN A 582 -35.75 -31.54 5.35
C ASN A 582 -35.23 -32.20 4.06
N ARG A 583 -35.29 -31.52 2.89
CA ARG A 583 -34.81 -32.06 1.60
C ARG A 583 -33.47 -31.50 1.12
N VAL A 584 -32.83 -30.63 1.91
CA VAL A 584 -31.46 -30.15 1.64
C VAL A 584 -30.44 -31.29 1.47
N PRO A 585 -30.50 -32.41 2.22
CA PRO A 585 -29.57 -33.53 2.03
C PRO A 585 -29.67 -34.19 0.65
N GLU A 586 -30.87 -34.28 0.07
CA GLU A 586 -31.09 -34.84 -1.28
C GLU A 586 -30.43 -33.94 -2.34
N ILE A 587 -30.62 -32.62 -2.23
CA ILE A 587 -30.00 -31.63 -3.12
C ILE A 587 -28.48 -31.64 -3.00
N VAL A 588 -27.94 -31.67 -1.77
CA VAL A 588 -26.49 -31.73 -1.52
C VAL A 588 -25.90 -33.02 -2.08
N SER A 589 -26.56 -34.16 -1.87
CA SER A 589 -26.12 -35.45 -2.42
C SER A 589 -26.07 -35.43 -3.95
N SER A 590 -27.11 -34.87 -4.59
CA SER A 590 -27.19 -34.74 -6.04
C SER A 590 -26.13 -33.79 -6.60
N VAL A 591 -25.93 -32.63 -5.96
CA VAL A 591 -24.88 -31.67 -6.34
C VAL A 591 -23.48 -32.31 -6.23
N MET A 592 -23.21 -33.05 -5.17
CA MET A 592 -21.90 -33.67 -4.96
C MET A 592 -21.62 -34.85 -5.90
N SER A 593 -22.65 -35.59 -6.31
CA SER A 593 -22.52 -36.77 -7.17
C SER A 593 -22.63 -36.45 -8.67
N VAL A 594 -23.39 -35.42 -9.06
CA VAL A 594 -23.69 -35.08 -10.45
C VAL A 594 -23.13 -33.72 -10.85
N THR A 595 -23.48 -32.64 -10.12
CA THR A 595 -23.07 -31.28 -10.51
C THR A 595 -21.57 -31.05 -10.36
N LYS A 596 -20.95 -31.56 -9.31
CA LYS A 596 -19.50 -31.42 -9.05
C LYS A 596 -18.63 -31.94 -10.20
N PRO A 597 -18.75 -33.20 -10.67
CA PRO A 597 -17.92 -33.70 -11.76
C PRO A 597 -18.18 -32.94 -13.07
N LEU A 598 -19.44 -32.60 -13.38
CA LEU A 598 -19.79 -31.82 -14.57
C LEU A 598 -19.23 -30.39 -14.53
N PHE A 599 -19.22 -29.76 -13.35
CA PHE A 599 -18.64 -28.43 -13.17
C PHE A 599 -17.13 -28.46 -13.41
N CYS A 600 -16.45 -29.48 -12.89
CA CYS A 600 -15.01 -29.64 -13.11
C CYS A 600 -14.68 -29.83 -14.60
N GLU A 601 -15.47 -30.63 -15.31
CA GLU A 601 -15.33 -30.80 -16.77
C GLU A 601 -15.55 -29.47 -17.50
N LEU A 602 -16.66 -28.78 -17.22
CA LEU A 602 -17.01 -27.49 -17.82
C LEU A 602 -15.92 -26.44 -17.58
N LEU A 603 -15.43 -26.29 -16.35
CA LEU A 603 -14.39 -25.32 -16.02
C LEU A 603 -13.06 -25.70 -16.70
N GLY A 604 -12.76 -27.00 -16.76
CA GLY A 604 -11.62 -27.54 -17.51
C GLY A 604 -11.67 -27.17 -18.99
N ASP A 605 -12.83 -27.30 -19.63
CA ASP A 605 -13.01 -26.95 -21.04
C ASP A 605 -13.00 -25.44 -21.28
N LEU A 606 -13.67 -24.66 -20.43
CA LEU A 606 -13.70 -23.20 -20.52
C LEU A 606 -12.32 -22.58 -20.28
N SER A 607 -11.49 -23.18 -19.43
CA SER A 607 -10.10 -22.71 -19.20
C SER A 607 -9.19 -22.93 -20.42
N ARG A 608 -9.52 -23.88 -21.30
CA ARG A 608 -8.72 -24.23 -22.50
C ARG A 608 -9.15 -23.46 -23.76
N LYS A 609 -10.32 -22.82 -23.77
CA LYS A 609 -10.82 -22.08 -24.95
C LYS A 609 -10.09 -20.73 -25.12
N PRO A 610 -9.56 -20.44 -26.33
CA PRO A 610 -8.75 -19.24 -26.55
C PRO A 610 -9.55 -17.95 -26.78
N GLU A 611 -10.86 -18.00 -27.00
CA GLU A 611 -11.59 -16.77 -27.37
C GLU A 611 -11.98 -15.94 -26.13
N ARG A 612 -12.35 -16.57 -25.01
CA ARG A 612 -12.67 -15.93 -23.70
C ARG A 612 -12.46 -16.89 -22.51
N PRO A 613 -11.24 -16.96 -21.93
CA PRO A 613 -10.96 -17.86 -20.81
C PRO A 613 -11.51 -17.31 -19.50
N ILE A 614 -12.04 -18.19 -18.64
CA ILE A 614 -12.45 -17.84 -17.27
C ILE A 614 -11.21 -17.42 -16.46
N THR A 615 -11.22 -16.18 -15.97
CA THR A 615 -10.11 -15.57 -15.22
C THR A 615 -10.29 -15.63 -13.71
N CYS A 616 -11.53 -15.87 -13.25
CA CYS A 616 -11.86 -16.02 -11.84
C CYS A 616 -13.13 -16.85 -11.63
N VAL A 617 -13.16 -17.65 -10.56
CA VAL A 617 -14.35 -18.38 -10.08
C VAL A 617 -14.77 -17.80 -8.72
N ILE A 618 -16.03 -17.39 -8.59
CA ILE A 618 -16.66 -17.04 -7.31
C ILE A 618 -17.66 -18.13 -6.98
N ALA A 619 -17.43 -18.88 -5.91
CA ALA A 619 -18.34 -19.93 -5.50
C ALA A 619 -18.91 -19.64 -4.12
N ASP A 620 -20.17 -20.01 -3.91
CA ASP A 620 -20.72 -20.10 -2.56
C ASP A 620 -19.82 -21.01 -1.72
N GLY A 621 -19.61 -20.63 -0.47
CA GLY A 621 -18.70 -21.38 0.38
C GLY A 621 -19.18 -22.79 0.72
N ILE A 622 -20.47 -23.11 0.56
CA ILE A 622 -20.96 -24.50 0.64
C ILE A 622 -20.49 -25.30 -0.60
N MET A 623 -20.26 -24.62 -1.73
CA MET A 623 -19.75 -25.16 -2.99
C MET A 623 -18.21 -25.13 -3.04
N SER A 624 -17.53 -25.41 -1.92
CA SER A 624 -16.08 -25.23 -1.80
C SER A 624 -15.26 -26.04 -2.80
N PHE A 625 -15.79 -27.15 -3.31
CA PHE A 625 -15.15 -27.97 -4.34
C PHE A 625 -14.81 -27.16 -5.61
N ALA A 626 -15.62 -26.15 -5.96
CA ALA A 626 -15.38 -25.32 -7.13
C ALA A 626 -14.16 -24.39 -6.94
N ILE A 627 -13.92 -23.96 -5.70
CA ILE A 627 -12.77 -23.13 -5.32
C ILE A 627 -11.49 -23.96 -5.40
N ASP A 628 -11.52 -25.16 -4.82
CA ASP A 628 -10.37 -26.06 -4.79
C ASP A 628 -9.96 -26.46 -6.22
N PHE A 629 -10.94 -26.77 -7.06
CA PHE A 629 -10.68 -27.16 -8.44
C PHE A 629 -10.21 -25.99 -9.32
N ALA A 630 -10.78 -24.79 -9.15
CA ALA A 630 -10.29 -23.59 -9.86
C ALA A 630 -8.83 -23.29 -9.54
N LYS A 631 -8.41 -23.43 -8.27
CA LYS A 631 -7.01 -23.27 -7.85
C LYS A 631 -6.07 -24.28 -8.52
N GLN A 632 -6.50 -25.54 -8.69
CA GLN A 632 -5.72 -26.57 -9.39
C GLN A 632 -5.47 -26.20 -10.87
N LEU A 633 -6.39 -25.48 -11.50
CA LEU A 633 -6.27 -25.00 -12.87
C LEU A 633 -5.51 -23.67 -13.00
N GLY A 634 -4.97 -23.12 -11.90
CA GLY A 634 -4.32 -21.80 -11.89
C GLY A 634 -5.29 -20.63 -12.06
N ILE A 635 -6.59 -20.86 -11.87
CA ILE A 635 -7.63 -19.83 -11.95
C ILE A 635 -7.85 -19.23 -10.56
N ARG A 636 -7.93 -17.90 -10.47
CA ARG A 636 -8.21 -17.20 -9.20
C ARG A 636 -9.58 -17.62 -8.66
N ALA A 637 -9.68 -17.94 -7.37
CA ALA A 637 -10.92 -18.44 -6.78
C ALA A 637 -11.29 -17.69 -5.50
N ILE A 638 -12.57 -17.32 -5.36
CA ILE A 638 -13.11 -16.55 -4.24
C ILE A 638 -14.27 -17.34 -3.60
N SER A 639 -14.26 -17.44 -2.26
CA SER A 639 -15.38 -17.99 -1.50
C SER A 639 -16.34 -16.88 -1.08
N PHE A 640 -17.61 -17.00 -1.45
CA PHE A 640 -18.68 -16.13 -0.98
C PHE A 640 -19.44 -16.79 0.18
N ARG A 641 -19.54 -16.10 1.32
CA ARG A 641 -20.28 -16.58 2.50
C ARG A 641 -21.40 -15.59 2.81
N GLY A 642 -22.65 -16.01 2.60
CA GLY A 642 -23.83 -15.20 2.90
C GLY A 642 -24.25 -15.19 4.38
N PHE A 643 -23.45 -15.78 5.29
CA PHE A 643 -23.77 -15.87 6.71
C PHE A 643 -23.19 -14.68 7.50
N PRO A 644 -23.86 -14.22 8.57
CA PRO A 644 -23.27 -13.29 9.52
C PRO A 644 -21.94 -13.83 10.08
N ALA A 645 -20.98 -12.93 10.36
CA ALA A 645 -19.66 -13.30 10.86
C ALA A 645 -19.71 -14.15 12.14
N ALA A 646 -20.66 -13.89 13.03
CA ALA A 646 -20.90 -14.69 14.24
C ALA A 646 -21.28 -16.15 13.92
N CYS A 647 -22.08 -16.39 12.88
CA CYS A 647 -22.42 -17.73 12.43
C CYS A 647 -21.18 -18.45 11.88
N LEU A 648 -20.38 -17.75 11.08
CA LEU A 648 -19.15 -18.31 10.53
C LEU A 648 -18.13 -18.67 11.62
N TRP A 649 -18.02 -17.84 12.66
CA TRP A 649 -17.17 -18.09 13.82
C TRP A 649 -17.57 -19.38 14.56
N SER A 650 -18.86 -19.62 14.76
CA SER A 650 -19.34 -20.85 15.40
C SER A 650 -18.96 -22.13 14.62
N PHE A 651 -18.95 -22.08 13.29
CA PHE A 651 -18.49 -23.20 12.46
C PHE A 651 -16.98 -23.46 12.63
N PHE A 652 -16.16 -22.43 12.81
CA PHE A 652 -14.72 -22.59 13.06
C PHE A 652 -14.41 -23.14 14.45
N CYS A 653 -15.27 -22.89 15.45
CA CYS A 653 -15.12 -23.45 16.79
C CYS A 653 -15.58 -24.92 16.89
N LEU A 654 -16.35 -25.42 15.91
CA LEU A 654 -16.99 -26.74 15.96
C LEU A 654 -16.01 -27.92 16.08
N PRO A 655 -14.88 -27.98 15.35
CA PRO A 655 -13.91 -29.07 15.49
C PRO A 655 -13.36 -29.19 16.91
N LYS A 656 -13.09 -28.05 17.55
CA LYS A 656 -12.60 -27.97 18.93
C LYS A 656 -13.68 -28.41 19.94
N LEU A 657 -14.93 -28.00 19.73
CA LEU A 657 -16.06 -28.42 20.56
C LEU A 657 -16.36 -29.93 20.43
N ILE A 658 -16.10 -30.52 19.25
CA ILE A 658 -16.17 -31.97 19.05
C ILE A 658 -15.03 -32.69 19.77
N GLU A 659 -13.79 -32.19 19.62
CA GLU A 659 -12.59 -32.74 20.27
C GLU A 659 -12.69 -32.72 21.80
N GLU A 660 -13.26 -31.64 22.36
CA GLU A 660 -13.47 -31.47 23.79
C GLU A 660 -14.70 -32.25 24.32
N GLY A 661 -15.38 -33.02 23.46
CA GLY A 661 -16.51 -33.86 23.84
C GLY A 661 -17.80 -33.09 24.16
N HIS A 662 -17.85 -31.81 23.83
CA HIS A 662 -19.01 -30.93 24.03
C HIS A 662 -20.10 -31.15 22.97
N VAL A 663 -19.76 -31.70 21.80
CA VAL A 663 -20.70 -32.08 20.73
C VAL A 663 -20.56 -33.58 20.44
N PRO A 664 -21.62 -34.39 20.62
CA PRO A 664 -21.54 -35.83 20.40
C PRO A 664 -21.35 -36.17 18.92
N VAL A 665 -20.37 -37.03 18.62
CA VAL A 665 -20.17 -37.59 17.28
C VAL A 665 -21.19 -38.71 17.07
N CYS A 666 -22.33 -38.39 16.48
CA CYS A 666 -23.32 -39.40 16.04
C CYS A 666 -23.46 -39.35 14.52
N GLY A 667 -23.76 -40.49 13.89
CA GLY A 667 -23.83 -40.66 12.44
C GLY A 667 -24.73 -39.67 11.69
N GLY A 668 -24.68 -39.68 10.36
CA GLY A 668 -25.10 -38.60 9.44
C GLY A 668 -26.43 -37.86 9.67
N GLU A 669 -27.40 -38.44 10.36
CA GLU A 669 -28.63 -37.73 10.77
C GLU A 669 -28.39 -36.63 11.83
N CYS A 670 -27.33 -36.77 12.65
CA CYS A 670 -27.00 -35.80 13.70
C CYS A 670 -26.35 -34.52 13.16
N LEU A 671 -25.55 -34.61 12.10
CA LEU A 671 -24.94 -33.44 11.44
C LEU A 671 -26.00 -32.50 10.85
N THR A 672 -27.08 -33.06 10.30
CA THR A 672 -28.22 -32.29 9.79
C THR A 672 -28.95 -31.60 10.95
N LYS A 673 -29.16 -32.30 12.07
CA LYS A 673 -29.70 -31.69 13.31
C LYS A 673 -28.81 -30.58 13.85
N ILE A 674 -27.50 -30.80 13.96
CA ILE A 674 -26.53 -29.80 14.43
C ILE A 674 -26.51 -28.57 13.51
N PHE A 675 -26.57 -28.77 12.18
CA PHE A 675 -26.62 -27.69 11.20
C PHE A 675 -27.91 -26.85 11.37
N PHE A 676 -29.07 -27.49 11.54
CA PHE A 676 -30.36 -26.80 11.72
C PHE A 676 -30.52 -26.13 13.09
N THR A 677 -30.11 -26.78 14.17
CA THR A 677 -30.15 -26.20 15.52
C THR A 677 -29.24 -24.98 15.61
N ASN A 678 -28.09 -24.97 14.94
CA ASN A 678 -27.21 -23.79 14.89
C ASN A 678 -27.77 -22.65 14.04
N ILE A 679 -28.49 -22.94 12.94
CA ILE A 679 -29.19 -21.91 12.16
C ILE A 679 -30.31 -21.27 12.99
N LEU A 680 -31.11 -22.07 13.70
CA LEU A 680 -32.21 -21.59 14.55
C LEU A 680 -31.72 -20.80 15.77
N PHE A 681 -30.67 -21.28 16.44
CA PHE A 681 -30.01 -20.58 17.54
C PHE A 681 -29.44 -19.22 17.08
N SER A 682 -28.86 -19.18 15.88
CA SER A 682 -28.32 -17.94 15.30
C SER A 682 -29.42 -16.95 14.90
N LEU A 683 -30.54 -17.43 14.37
CA LEU A 683 -31.71 -16.59 14.09
C LEU A 683 -32.31 -16.00 15.38
N TYR A 684 -32.35 -16.77 16.46
CA TYR A 684 -32.77 -16.31 17.79
C TYR A 684 -31.84 -15.22 18.36
N LEU A 685 -30.52 -15.40 18.25
CA LEU A 685 -29.53 -14.38 18.64
C LEU A 685 -29.65 -13.11 17.80
N THR A 686 -29.98 -13.24 16.51
CA THR A 686 -30.16 -12.10 15.61
C THR A 686 -31.47 -11.35 15.90
N TRP A 687 -32.54 -12.07 16.30
CA TRP A 687 -33.84 -11.49 16.61
C TRP A 687 -33.88 -10.80 17.99
N SER A 688 -33.08 -11.27 18.95
CA SER A 688 -33.09 -10.74 20.32
C SER A 688 -32.36 -9.39 20.51
N GLN A 689 -31.64 -8.87 19.49
CA GLN A 689 -30.95 -7.56 19.41
C GLN A 689 -30.14 -7.07 20.62
N ARG A 690 -30.03 -7.80 21.74
CA ARG A 690 -29.48 -7.31 23.02
C ARG A 690 -28.21 -8.00 23.50
N PHE A 691 -27.67 -8.99 22.80
CA PHE A 691 -26.62 -9.85 23.37
C PHE A 691 -25.41 -10.05 22.46
N VAL A 692 -24.76 -8.96 22.01
CA VAL A 692 -23.56 -9.09 21.16
C VAL A 692 -22.30 -8.47 21.78
N GLN A 693 -22.38 -7.66 22.85
CA GLN A 693 -21.19 -6.95 23.32
C GLN A 693 -20.29 -7.70 24.33
N ASP A 694 -20.75 -8.73 25.04
CA ASP A 694 -19.92 -9.42 26.06
C ASP A 694 -20.14 -10.94 26.12
N PHE A 695 -19.87 -11.69 25.04
CA PHE A 695 -20.11 -13.15 25.03
C PHE A 695 -18.81 -13.98 25.08
N HIS A 696 -18.56 -14.64 26.23
CA HIS A 696 -17.41 -15.55 26.45
C HIS A 696 -17.81 -17.02 26.14
N PRO A 697 -16.92 -17.89 25.60
CA PRO A 697 -17.26 -19.26 25.17
C PRO A 697 -17.90 -20.15 26.25
N THR A 698 -17.53 -19.94 27.50
CA THR A 698 -18.02 -20.69 28.66
C THR A 698 -19.47 -20.35 29.04
N GLN A 699 -19.99 -19.21 28.60
CA GLN A 699 -21.36 -18.76 28.86
C GLN A 699 -22.33 -19.12 27.73
N ALA A 700 -21.83 -19.41 26.52
CA ALA A 700 -22.65 -19.81 25.37
C ALA A 700 -23.14 -21.25 25.45
N TYR A 701 -22.34 -22.13 26.05
CA TYR A 701 -22.62 -23.56 26.10
C TYR A 701 -23.89 -23.92 26.91
N PRO A 702 -24.17 -23.35 28.11
CA PRO A 702 -25.40 -23.65 28.84
C PRO A 702 -26.67 -23.20 28.11
N VAL A 703 -26.61 -22.06 27.38
CA VAL A 703 -27.73 -21.51 26.62
C VAL A 703 -27.99 -22.33 25.35
N TRP A 704 -26.93 -22.72 24.64
CA TRP A 704 -27.01 -23.62 23.49
C TRP A 704 -27.54 -25.00 23.90
N ARG A 705 -27.09 -25.53 25.04
CA ARG A 705 -27.56 -26.81 25.59
C ARG A 705 -29.03 -26.76 26.02
N ALA A 706 -29.46 -25.69 26.71
CA ALA A 706 -30.87 -25.47 27.05
C ALA A 706 -31.78 -25.36 25.81
N PHE A 707 -31.26 -24.80 24.71
CA PHE A 707 -31.97 -24.73 23.43
C PHE A 707 -32.04 -26.09 22.71
N CYS A 708 -31.01 -26.94 22.86
CA CYS A 708 -30.99 -28.32 22.37
C CYS A 708 -31.88 -29.26 23.21
N ASP A 709 -32.01 -29.02 24.52
CA ASP A 709 -32.79 -29.83 25.47
C ASP A 709 -34.29 -29.46 25.47
N ALA A 710 -34.64 -28.24 25.04
CA ALA A 710 -36.02 -27.87 24.76
C ALA A 710 -36.49 -28.62 23.50
N GLU A 711 -37.36 -29.64 23.65
CA GLU A 711 -37.96 -30.36 22.53
C GLU A 711 -38.88 -29.45 21.68
N ILE A 712 -38.31 -28.56 20.86
CA ILE A 712 -39.04 -27.59 20.01
C ILE A 712 -39.65 -28.27 18.75
N TYR A 713 -39.64 -29.60 18.67
CA TYR A 713 -40.04 -30.31 17.44
C TYR A 713 -41.51 -30.73 17.30
N PRO A 714 -42.41 -30.84 18.31
CA PRO A 714 -43.79 -31.25 18.02
C PRO A 714 -44.63 -30.16 17.33
N ALA A 715 -44.20 -28.90 17.31
CA ALA A 715 -45.06 -27.78 16.89
C ALA A 715 -45.22 -27.61 15.36
N PHE A 716 -44.49 -28.38 14.53
CA PHE A 716 -44.50 -28.18 13.06
C PHE A 716 -44.98 -29.38 12.23
N SER A 717 -45.47 -30.45 12.87
CA SER A 717 -46.08 -31.59 12.17
C SER A 717 -47.61 -31.70 12.32
N GLY A 718 -48.28 -30.69 12.87
CA GLY A 718 -49.74 -30.71 13.07
C GLY A 718 -50.38 -29.33 12.96
N ASN A 719 -51.59 -29.30 12.41
CA ASN A 719 -52.44 -28.15 12.05
C ASN A 719 -52.26 -26.84 12.85
N HIS A 720 -52.39 -25.73 12.11
CA HIS A 720 -52.55 -24.36 12.58
C HIS A 720 -53.50 -24.23 13.78
N SER A 721 -52.96 -24.05 14.99
CA SER A 721 -53.52 -23.20 16.05
C SER A 721 -52.62 -23.26 17.29
N THR A 722 -52.35 -22.09 17.87
CA THR A 722 -51.68 -21.83 19.17
C THR A 722 -50.18 -22.17 19.28
N ILE A 723 -49.35 -21.16 19.03
CA ILE A 723 -48.00 -21.06 19.63
C ILE A 723 -48.19 -20.45 21.03
N PRO A 724 -47.80 -21.11 22.14
CA PRO A 724 -47.77 -20.45 23.44
C PRO A 724 -46.63 -19.43 23.46
N SER A 725 -46.89 -18.23 23.97
CA SER A 725 -45.84 -17.25 24.24
C SER A 725 -44.84 -17.82 25.25
N ILE A 726 -43.60 -18.00 24.82
CA ILE A 726 -42.48 -18.29 25.71
C ILE A 726 -41.82 -16.95 26.04
N ASN A 727 -41.92 -16.55 27.32
CA ASN A 727 -41.24 -15.38 27.91
C ASN A 727 -39.73 -15.61 28.00
#